data_AF-A0A1Q9C719-F1
#
_entry.id   AF-A0A1Q9C719-F1
#
_cell.length_a   1.000
_cell.length_b   1.000
_cell.length_c   1.000
_cell.angle_alpha   90.00
_cell.angle_beta   90.00
_cell.angle_gamma   90.00
#
_symmetry.space_group_name_H-M   'P 1'
#
loop_
_entity.id
_entity.type
_entity.pdbx_description
1 polymer ?
#
loop_
_entity_poly.entity_id
_entity_poly.type
_entity_poly.pdbx_seq_one_letter_code
_entity_poly.pdbx_strand_id
1 'polypeptide(L)'
;MLSDNGELEHFIEENNIDEKAAALLREAPGSIQRAVLEGGSLRTCRDPSAGCVGRIRKAEKLRRGAPHEASVEDFISANWLSGKAAAALRSVPSPVQRKVLEQGSLRSCRDPNGGCLSRINRAQAATKAPATAASFASPTRDEIEFFVEDNGLNERAAEALRGAPPAVQHHVLEQGSLRSCREPSAGCIGRIGKAQKQMDPALLAVRHGPSLDEVEDFIADNRLDERAAQALRGAASWVQRQVLDQGSLSTCRDPNAGCIGRLHRAQMSAQADEVESFIQDNSLNARAASLLRSSAPSVQRKVLDQGSLYGTREPSAACVGRIGKLQRMPSRREPRRAREKRGAPNYDEDEEVPLDSEFPDEAVSSQWKEFEVWDEPAPATETLPEMVEQFILDNELNNRAASALRGTAAEVQRQVMEQGSLATCREPSAGCIGRIRKAEAALHLPLMEEAQRTPPPQAPERPIEAEPTADELDAFIWENQLNERAADALRGVSSDIQMDVLSQGSLASCREPSAGCIGRIAKAQAKNQYHGSPAASRHPNGESGVHQPRRRSLPSQPWMPSEAQVEQFVEDNELNERAADALRSIPAIIQKQVLEQGSLRGCREPSAGCIGRIAKAQRSAHVAEDALQAPSADELSAFAEQNSIGDRATSVLYEAPAAVQRAVLDQGSLQGCRDPGAGCVGRIRKAQEALRSGSQHAGVSHKRRRQEQVRSGGPDFHQNGGRGWVDPKLRSAVENFVREFELSERAANTLRQEPPEVQEAVLRGGNMNGARDTSACCMGRIRKAHQEFDAEERQPAKRRRHSSGPFSQDFTEASGRRQRAGGWSPSRRR
;
A
#
# COMPACT_ATOMS: atom_id res chain seq x y z
N MET A 1 12.30 -32.44 -44.50
CA MET A 1 11.02 -31.77 -44.20
C MET A 1 9.84 -32.75 -44.04
N LEU A 2 10.06 -34.09 -44.04
CA LEU A 2 8.98 -35.09 -43.86
C LEU A 2 9.05 -35.83 -42.50
N SER A 3 10.03 -35.52 -41.65
CA SER A 3 10.27 -36.22 -40.37
C SER A 3 9.49 -35.64 -39.18
N ASP A 4 9.03 -34.38 -39.26
CA ASP A 4 8.44 -33.67 -38.11
C ASP A 4 7.00 -34.09 -37.81
N ASN A 5 6.24 -34.57 -38.81
CA ASN A 5 4.85 -34.98 -38.59
C ASN A 5 4.74 -36.24 -37.71
N GLY A 6 5.71 -37.16 -37.79
CA GLY A 6 5.71 -38.38 -36.98
C GLY A 6 5.89 -38.10 -35.49
N GLU A 7 6.82 -37.20 -35.15
CA GLU A 7 7.04 -36.77 -33.75
C GLU A 7 5.83 -36.01 -33.21
N LEU A 8 5.16 -35.22 -34.05
CA LEU A 8 3.96 -34.48 -33.66
C LEU A 8 2.80 -35.41 -33.32
N GLU A 9 2.49 -36.38 -34.19
CA GLU A 9 1.41 -37.34 -33.95
C GLU A 9 1.74 -38.25 -32.76
N HIS A 10 2.98 -38.71 -32.63
CA HIS A 10 3.40 -39.46 -31.45
C HIS A 10 3.19 -38.63 -30.17
N PHE A 11 3.53 -37.35 -30.16
CA PHE A 11 3.31 -36.49 -28.99
C PHE A 11 1.81 -36.31 -28.67
N ILE A 12 0.95 -36.16 -29.68
CA ILE A 12 -0.50 -36.04 -29.52
C ILE A 12 -1.08 -37.34 -28.92
N GLU A 13 -0.70 -38.49 -29.47
CA GLU A 13 -1.12 -39.81 -29.00
C GLU A 13 -0.59 -40.12 -27.59
N GLU A 14 0.70 -39.89 -27.35
CA GLU A 14 1.34 -40.23 -26.06
C GLU A 14 0.73 -39.45 -24.89
N ASN A 15 0.30 -38.22 -25.13
CA ASN A 15 -0.25 -37.34 -24.11
C ASN A 15 -1.78 -37.33 -24.05
N ASN A 16 -2.46 -38.17 -24.86
CA ASN A 16 -3.92 -38.21 -24.97
C ASN A 16 -4.54 -36.81 -25.15
N ILE A 17 -4.00 -36.02 -26.08
CA ILE A 17 -4.47 -34.67 -26.35
C ILE A 17 -5.78 -34.75 -27.15
N ASP A 18 -6.80 -34.01 -26.74
CA ASP A 18 -8.08 -33.97 -27.45
C ASP A 18 -7.95 -33.40 -28.88
N GLU A 19 -8.86 -33.80 -29.75
CA GLU A 19 -8.79 -33.50 -31.19
C GLU A 19 -8.78 -31.99 -31.50
N LYS A 20 -9.40 -31.13 -30.67
CA LYS A 20 -9.38 -29.68 -30.90
C LYS A 20 -8.01 -29.10 -30.58
N ALA A 21 -7.42 -29.50 -29.46
CA ALA A 21 -6.06 -29.08 -29.10
C ALA A 21 -5.02 -29.66 -30.07
N ALA A 22 -5.21 -30.90 -30.54
CA ALA A 22 -4.39 -31.53 -31.57
C ALA A 22 -4.47 -30.78 -32.91
N ALA A 23 -5.68 -30.43 -33.37
CA ALA A 23 -5.86 -29.63 -34.59
C ALA A 23 -5.15 -28.27 -34.49
N LEU A 24 -5.28 -27.56 -33.37
CA LEU A 24 -4.55 -26.30 -33.15
C LEU A 24 -3.03 -26.48 -33.21
N LEU A 25 -2.51 -27.61 -32.69
CA LEU A 25 -1.09 -27.91 -32.76
C LEU A 25 -0.64 -28.24 -34.20
N ARG A 26 -1.42 -29.01 -34.95
CA ARG A 26 -1.16 -29.34 -36.36
C ARG A 26 -1.20 -28.13 -37.28
N GLU A 27 -2.10 -27.18 -37.03
CA GLU A 27 -2.21 -25.92 -37.79
C GLU A 27 -1.13 -24.89 -37.40
N ALA A 28 -0.50 -25.03 -36.23
CA ALA A 28 0.52 -24.10 -35.78
C ALA A 28 1.78 -24.15 -36.67
N PRO A 29 2.50 -23.03 -36.87
CA PRO A 29 3.78 -23.03 -37.58
C PRO A 29 4.79 -24.01 -36.98
N GLY A 30 5.64 -24.62 -37.81
CA GLY A 30 6.61 -25.64 -37.35
C GLY A 30 7.56 -25.18 -36.24
N SER A 31 7.85 -23.88 -36.12
CA SER A 31 8.61 -23.33 -34.99
C SER A 31 7.86 -23.40 -33.66
N ILE A 32 6.53 -23.26 -33.70
CA ILE A 32 5.65 -23.36 -32.53
C ILE A 32 5.47 -24.83 -32.17
N GLN A 33 5.27 -25.70 -33.15
CA GLN A 33 5.21 -27.15 -32.94
C GLN A 33 6.47 -27.66 -32.22
N ARG A 34 7.66 -27.32 -32.73
CA ARG A 34 8.94 -27.68 -32.07
C ARG A 34 9.05 -27.13 -30.64
N ALA A 35 8.65 -25.88 -30.40
CA ALA A 35 8.67 -25.30 -29.06
C ALA A 35 7.70 -25.99 -28.07
N VAL A 36 6.58 -26.54 -28.57
CA VAL A 36 5.64 -27.32 -27.76
C VAL A 36 6.23 -28.70 -27.42
N LEU A 37 6.85 -29.36 -28.41
CA LEU A 37 7.54 -30.65 -28.29
C LEU A 37 8.75 -30.57 -27.33
N GLU A 38 9.57 -29.52 -27.44
CA GLU A 38 10.71 -29.25 -26.54
C GLU A 38 10.29 -29.06 -25.07
N GLY A 39 9.03 -28.70 -24.83
CA GLY A 39 8.48 -28.64 -23.47
C GLY A 39 8.36 -30.01 -22.78
N GLY A 40 8.58 -31.12 -23.49
CA GLY A 40 8.52 -32.49 -22.98
C GLY A 40 7.10 -33.01 -22.75
N SER A 41 6.96 -34.21 -22.20
CA SER A 41 5.65 -34.85 -21.95
C SER A 41 4.71 -34.00 -21.09
N LEU A 42 3.41 -34.06 -21.40
CA LEU A 42 2.30 -33.42 -20.69
C LEU A 42 1.55 -34.39 -19.76
N ARG A 43 1.98 -35.66 -19.64
CA ARG A 43 1.33 -36.69 -18.79
C ARG A 43 1.19 -36.30 -17.32
N THR A 44 2.04 -35.42 -16.81
CA THR A 44 1.98 -34.93 -15.41
C THR A 44 1.01 -33.77 -15.21
N CYS A 45 0.48 -33.20 -16.30
CA CYS A 45 -0.54 -32.17 -16.22
C CYS A 45 -1.89 -32.80 -15.88
N ARG A 46 -2.66 -32.15 -14.99
CA ARG A 46 -4.03 -32.58 -14.64
C ARG A 46 -4.96 -32.63 -15.87
N ASP A 47 -4.67 -31.81 -16.87
CA ASP A 47 -5.34 -31.75 -18.17
C ASP A 47 -4.26 -31.52 -19.26
N PRO A 48 -3.84 -32.58 -19.99
CA PRO A 48 -2.82 -32.49 -21.03
C PRO A 48 -3.21 -31.55 -22.18
N SER A 49 -4.48 -31.55 -22.58
CA SER A 49 -4.99 -30.68 -23.64
C SER A 49 -4.89 -29.20 -23.32
N ALA A 50 -5.34 -28.81 -22.13
CA ALA A 50 -5.20 -27.43 -21.66
C ALA A 50 -3.72 -27.04 -21.53
N GLY A 51 -2.86 -27.97 -21.10
CA GLY A 51 -1.41 -27.82 -21.08
C GLY A 51 -0.82 -27.54 -22.47
N CYS A 52 -1.23 -28.30 -23.49
CA CYS A 52 -0.82 -28.12 -24.88
C CYS A 52 -1.21 -26.75 -25.43
N VAL A 53 -2.49 -26.37 -25.31
CA VAL A 53 -2.98 -25.05 -25.76
C VAL A 53 -2.27 -23.91 -25.03
N GLY A 54 -1.96 -24.09 -23.74
CA GLY A 54 -1.16 -23.16 -22.96
C GLY A 54 0.26 -22.98 -23.52
N ARG A 55 0.91 -24.07 -23.94
CA ARG A 55 2.24 -24.02 -24.57
C ARG A 55 2.20 -23.38 -25.96
N ILE A 56 1.19 -23.67 -26.77
CA ILE A 56 0.98 -23.03 -28.08
C ILE A 56 0.89 -21.50 -27.90
N ARG A 57 0.03 -21.02 -26.99
CA ARG A 57 -0.09 -19.58 -26.70
C ARG A 57 1.20 -18.95 -26.17
N LYS A 58 1.96 -19.68 -25.34
CA LYS A 58 3.26 -19.22 -24.82
C LYS A 58 4.28 -19.08 -25.96
N ALA A 59 4.36 -20.06 -26.85
CA ALA A 59 5.24 -20.04 -28.02
C ALA A 59 4.83 -18.95 -29.02
N GLU A 60 3.53 -18.72 -29.25
CA GLU A 60 3.02 -17.59 -30.04
C GLU A 60 3.41 -16.23 -29.44
N LYS A 61 3.29 -16.09 -28.12
CA LYS A 61 3.68 -14.87 -27.41
C LYS A 61 5.18 -14.61 -27.49
N LEU A 62 6.01 -15.65 -27.37
CA LEU A 62 7.45 -15.56 -27.55
C LEU A 62 7.81 -15.20 -28.99
N ARG A 63 7.12 -15.78 -29.99
CA ARG A 63 7.27 -15.40 -31.40
C ARG A 63 6.88 -13.96 -31.65
N ARG A 64 5.79 -13.46 -31.06
CA ARG A 64 5.39 -12.04 -31.14
C ARG A 64 6.37 -11.09 -30.44
N GLY A 65 7.19 -11.59 -29.52
CA GLY A 65 8.23 -10.81 -28.83
C GLY A 65 9.63 -10.90 -29.44
N ALA A 66 9.85 -11.81 -30.39
CA ALA A 66 11.12 -11.94 -31.10
C ALA A 66 11.12 -11.00 -32.32
N PRO A 67 12.14 -10.16 -32.52
CA PRO A 67 12.24 -9.31 -33.71
C PRO A 67 12.62 -10.23 -34.85
N HIS A 68 11.71 -10.35 -35.79
CA HIS A 68 12.03 -10.95 -37.06
C HIS A 68 13.01 -10.04 -37.80
N GLU A 69 13.99 -10.60 -38.51
CA GLU A 69 14.84 -9.87 -39.46
C GLU A 69 14.01 -9.05 -40.47
N ALA A 70 12.78 -9.52 -40.80
CA ALA A 70 11.77 -8.77 -41.55
C ALA A 70 11.40 -7.42 -40.91
N SER A 71 11.42 -7.31 -39.56
CA SER A 71 11.12 -6.06 -38.86
C SER A 71 12.20 -4.98 -39.05
N VAL A 72 13.45 -5.35 -39.34
CA VAL A 72 14.54 -4.37 -39.57
C VAL A 72 14.39 -3.78 -40.97
N GLU A 73 14.15 -4.60 -41.99
CA GLU A 73 13.94 -4.12 -43.36
C GLU A 73 12.62 -3.34 -43.51
N ASP A 74 11.55 -3.80 -42.85
CA ASP A 74 10.28 -3.07 -42.79
C ASP A 74 10.47 -1.70 -42.14
N PHE A 75 11.27 -1.62 -41.07
CA PHE A 75 11.58 -0.35 -40.41
C PHE A 75 12.45 0.57 -41.26
N ILE A 76 13.47 0.02 -41.94
CA ILE A 76 14.33 0.77 -42.86
C ILE A 76 13.48 1.36 -43.99
N SER A 77 12.63 0.54 -44.60
CA SER A 77 11.74 0.92 -45.70
C SER A 77 10.68 1.92 -45.23
N ALA A 78 10.03 1.66 -44.09
CA ALA A 78 8.99 2.52 -43.54
C ALA A 78 9.53 3.90 -43.12
N ASN A 79 10.81 4.02 -42.75
CA ASN A 79 11.38 5.29 -42.30
C ASN A 79 12.31 5.95 -43.33
N TRP A 80 12.36 5.41 -44.55
CA TRP A 80 13.17 5.96 -45.64
C TRP A 80 14.65 6.10 -45.25
N LEU A 81 15.15 5.14 -44.46
CA LEU A 81 16.55 5.13 -44.02
C LEU A 81 17.44 4.74 -45.20
N SER A 82 18.48 5.51 -45.46
CA SER A 82 19.37 5.29 -46.60
C SER A 82 20.84 5.17 -46.18
N GLY A 83 21.64 4.58 -47.06
CA GLY A 83 23.10 4.53 -46.95
C GLY A 83 23.61 4.02 -45.60
N LYS A 84 24.35 4.88 -44.89
CA LYS A 84 25.07 4.53 -43.67
C LYS A 84 24.16 4.16 -42.49
N ALA A 85 22.98 4.77 -42.36
CA ALA A 85 22.09 4.50 -41.22
C ALA A 85 21.44 3.11 -41.33
N ALA A 86 20.99 2.73 -42.53
CA ALA A 86 20.46 1.40 -42.80
C ALA A 86 21.53 0.32 -42.62
N ALA A 87 22.74 0.54 -43.17
CA ALA A 87 23.88 -0.37 -42.99
C ALA A 87 24.29 -0.51 -41.52
N ALA A 88 24.33 0.60 -40.77
CA ALA A 88 24.61 0.59 -39.34
C ALA A 88 23.56 -0.23 -38.58
N LEU A 89 22.25 -0.02 -38.83
CA LEU A 89 21.19 -0.76 -38.16
C LEU A 89 21.26 -2.28 -38.45
N ARG A 90 21.57 -2.69 -39.68
CA ARG A 90 21.77 -4.10 -40.03
C ARG A 90 22.97 -4.71 -39.32
N SER A 91 24.06 -3.95 -39.19
CA SER A 91 25.32 -4.44 -38.63
C SER A 91 25.34 -4.60 -37.11
N VAL A 92 24.46 -3.91 -36.37
CA VAL A 92 24.46 -3.98 -34.90
C VAL A 92 23.77 -5.24 -34.35
N PRO A 93 24.19 -5.77 -33.18
CA PRO A 93 23.61 -6.98 -32.60
C PRO A 93 22.08 -6.89 -32.38
N SER A 94 21.36 -8.01 -32.50
CA SER A 94 19.90 -8.05 -32.39
C SER A 94 19.30 -7.41 -31.12
N PRO A 95 19.93 -7.44 -29.93
CA PRO A 95 19.46 -6.69 -28.76
C PRO A 95 19.45 -5.16 -28.98
N VAL A 96 20.41 -4.64 -29.74
CA VAL A 96 20.49 -3.22 -30.10
C VAL A 96 19.43 -2.88 -31.13
N GLN A 97 19.29 -3.71 -32.18
CA GLN A 97 18.25 -3.53 -33.21
C GLN A 97 16.86 -3.43 -32.59
N ARG A 98 16.55 -4.31 -31.61
CA ARG A 98 15.31 -4.23 -30.82
C ARG A 98 15.06 -2.90 -30.16
N LYS A 99 16.02 -2.44 -29.38
CA LYS A 99 15.88 -1.17 -28.64
C LYS A 99 15.69 0.01 -29.57
N VAL A 100 16.21 -0.06 -30.80
CA VAL A 100 16.00 0.96 -31.83
C VAL A 100 14.58 0.89 -32.41
N LEU A 101 14.10 -0.32 -32.71
CA LEU A 101 12.75 -0.59 -33.24
C LEU A 101 11.65 -0.26 -32.22
N GLU A 102 11.84 -0.59 -30.95
CA GLU A 102 10.91 -0.33 -29.84
C GLU A 102 10.64 1.16 -29.62
N GLN A 103 11.58 2.03 -30.01
CA GLN A 103 11.41 3.48 -29.94
C GLN A 103 10.49 4.05 -31.04
N GLY A 104 9.89 3.17 -31.86
CA GLY A 104 8.85 3.51 -32.82
C GLY A 104 9.35 4.21 -34.08
N SER A 105 8.42 4.71 -34.89
CA SER A 105 8.72 5.37 -36.17
C SER A 105 9.63 6.60 -36.02
N LEU A 106 10.48 6.84 -37.02
CA LEU A 106 11.36 8.00 -37.18
C LEU A 106 10.78 9.03 -38.18
N ARG A 107 9.58 8.81 -38.72
CA ARG A 107 8.96 9.71 -39.71
C ARG A 107 8.74 11.14 -39.22
N SER A 108 8.61 11.34 -37.90
CA SER A 108 8.47 12.68 -37.30
C SER A 108 9.81 13.37 -37.03
N CYS A 109 10.94 12.70 -37.23
CA CYS A 109 12.26 13.30 -37.07
C CYS A 109 12.61 14.15 -38.30
N ARG A 110 13.15 15.35 -38.09
CA ARG A 110 13.65 16.24 -39.16
C ARG A 110 14.74 15.56 -40.01
N ASP A 111 15.51 14.65 -39.42
CA ASP A 111 16.45 13.76 -40.10
C ASP A 111 16.33 12.32 -39.56
N PRO A 112 15.65 11.41 -40.30
CA PRO A 112 15.52 10.02 -39.90
C PRO A 112 16.85 9.26 -39.80
N ASN A 113 17.86 9.60 -40.62
CA ASN A 113 19.15 8.91 -40.62
C ASN A 113 19.96 9.25 -39.37
N GLY A 114 20.08 10.55 -39.02
CA GLY A 114 20.72 10.99 -37.78
C GLY A 114 19.96 10.52 -36.54
N GLY A 115 18.62 10.48 -36.61
CA GLY A 115 17.76 9.92 -35.56
C GLY A 115 18.06 8.44 -35.32
N CYS A 116 18.12 7.62 -36.39
CA CYS A 116 18.45 6.20 -36.30
C CYS A 116 19.83 5.96 -35.68
N LEU A 117 20.87 6.65 -36.16
CA LEU A 117 22.24 6.52 -35.63
C LEU A 117 22.34 6.91 -34.15
N SER A 118 21.64 7.98 -33.74
CA SER A 118 21.57 8.38 -32.33
C SER A 118 20.89 7.31 -31.46
N ARG A 119 19.82 6.67 -31.96
CA ARG A 119 19.16 5.57 -31.26
C ARG A 119 20.04 4.34 -31.18
N ILE A 120 20.78 4.00 -32.24
CA ILE A 120 21.74 2.89 -32.26
C ILE A 120 22.80 3.10 -31.19
N ASN A 121 23.42 4.28 -31.11
CA ASN A 121 24.45 4.58 -30.10
C ASN A 121 23.90 4.47 -28.68
N ARG A 122 22.70 4.99 -28.42
CA ARG A 122 22.04 4.86 -27.10
C ARG A 122 21.71 3.41 -26.76
N ALA A 123 21.22 2.64 -27.73
CA ALA A 123 20.92 1.23 -27.57
C ALA A 123 22.18 0.38 -27.34
N GLN A 124 23.29 0.71 -28.02
CA GLN A 124 24.60 0.09 -27.79
C GLN A 124 25.15 0.40 -26.40
N ALA A 125 25.08 1.66 -25.94
CA ALA A 125 25.45 2.02 -24.57
C ALA A 125 24.61 1.24 -23.55
N ALA A 126 23.30 1.13 -23.79
CA ALA A 126 22.38 0.41 -22.93
C ALA A 126 22.45 -1.13 -23.03
N THR A 127 23.23 -1.69 -23.94
CA THR A 127 23.44 -3.15 -24.09
C THR A 127 24.86 -3.59 -23.77
N LYS A 128 25.84 -2.68 -23.90
CA LYS A 128 27.19 -2.84 -23.36
C LYS A 128 27.23 -2.74 -21.83
N ALA A 129 26.19 -2.17 -21.20
CA ALA A 129 26.00 -2.29 -19.77
C ALA A 129 25.64 -3.76 -19.43
N PRO A 130 26.48 -4.53 -18.73
CA PRO A 130 26.09 -5.83 -18.23
C PRO A 130 24.93 -5.62 -17.24
N ALA A 131 23.89 -6.43 -17.39
CA ALA A 131 22.74 -6.43 -16.51
C ALA A 131 23.14 -6.94 -15.11
N THR A 132 23.62 -6.05 -14.25
CA THR A 132 23.62 -6.22 -12.79
C THR A 132 23.39 -4.88 -12.12
N ALA A 133 22.43 -4.86 -11.20
CA ALA A 133 22.15 -3.77 -10.27
C ALA A 133 23.27 -3.60 -9.23
N ALA A 134 24.52 -3.45 -9.68
CA ALA A 134 25.69 -3.32 -8.82
C ALA A 134 26.37 -1.98 -9.08
N SER A 135 26.33 -1.12 -8.07
CA SER A 135 27.25 -0.02 -7.80
C SER A 135 27.40 1.05 -8.89
N PHE A 136 27.18 2.31 -8.50
CA PHE A 136 27.87 3.44 -9.11
C PHE A 136 29.37 3.28 -8.84
N ALA A 137 30.02 2.33 -9.51
CA ALA A 137 31.45 2.15 -9.41
C ALA A 137 32.10 3.46 -9.82
N SER A 138 32.89 4.06 -8.92
CA SER A 138 33.61 5.31 -9.20
C SER A 138 34.27 5.22 -10.57
N PRO A 139 34.19 6.28 -11.40
CA PRO A 139 34.82 6.25 -12.70
C PRO A 139 36.30 5.97 -12.48
N THR A 140 36.81 5.02 -13.25
CA THR A 140 38.20 4.59 -13.12
C THR A 140 39.12 5.76 -13.47
N ARG A 141 40.32 5.76 -12.90
CA ARG A 141 41.31 6.79 -13.23
C ARG A 141 41.55 6.85 -14.75
N ASP A 142 41.59 5.71 -15.41
CA ASP A 142 41.80 5.61 -16.85
C ASP A 142 40.65 6.22 -17.66
N GLU A 143 39.39 6.09 -17.21
CA GLU A 143 38.24 6.76 -17.85
C GLU A 143 38.32 8.29 -17.73
N ILE A 144 38.80 8.79 -16.58
CA ILE A 144 39.00 10.22 -16.35
C ILE A 144 40.15 10.74 -17.22
N GLU A 145 41.29 10.05 -17.25
CA GLU A 145 42.43 10.45 -18.09
C GLU A 145 42.08 10.39 -19.57
N PHE A 146 41.37 9.34 -20.02
CA PHE A 146 40.89 9.25 -21.40
C PHE A 146 39.97 10.43 -21.75
N PHE A 147 39.08 10.83 -20.84
CA PHE A 147 38.23 12.00 -21.07
C PHE A 147 39.02 13.32 -21.09
N VAL A 148 40.04 13.46 -20.25
CA VAL A 148 40.95 14.61 -20.22
C VAL A 148 41.71 14.72 -21.55
N GLU A 149 42.28 13.62 -22.02
CA GLU A 149 43.01 13.53 -23.29
C GLU A 149 42.10 13.75 -24.51
N ASP A 150 40.95 13.06 -24.58
CA ASP A 150 40.01 13.15 -25.70
C ASP A 150 39.49 14.59 -25.88
N ASN A 151 39.31 15.33 -24.78
CA ASN A 151 38.75 16.69 -24.84
C ASN A 151 39.82 17.78 -24.81
N GLY A 152 41.10 17.43 -24.71
CA GLY A 152 42.20 18.40 -24.61
C GLY A 152 42.01 19.36 -23.44
N LEU A 153 41.64 18.84 -22.26
CA LEU A 153 41.46 19.68 -21.07
C LEU A 153 42.82 20.19 -20.57
N ASN A 154 42.87 21.45 -20.13
CA ASN A 154 44.05 21.98 -19.48
C ASN A 154 44.24 21.38 -18.08
N GLU A 155 45.45 21.49 -17.53
CA GLU A 155 45.79 20.86 -16.24
C GLU A 155 44.84 21.29 -15.11
N ARG A 156 44.44 22.56 -15.08
CA ARG A 156 43.52 23.07 -14.06
C ARG A 156 42.14 22.41 -14.12
N ALA A 157 41.58 22.20 -15.30
CA ALA A 157 40.30 21.52 -15.47
C ALA A 157 40.43 20.01 -15.22
N ALA A 158 41.56 19.41 -15.62
CA ALA A 158 41.86 18.01 -15.35
C ALA A 158 41.98 17.73 -13.85
N GLU A 159 42.75 18.54 -13.11
CA GLU A 159 42.91 18.46 -11.66
C GLU A 159 41.58 18.68 -10.93
N ALA A 160 40.76 19.64 -11.38
CA ALA A 160 39.42 19.85 -10.84
C ALA A 160 38.50 18.63 -11.06
N LEU A 161 38.60 17.95 -12.21
CA LEU A 161 37.84 16.73 -12.48
C LEU A 161 38.35 15.55 -11.63
N ARG A 162 39.68 15.34 -11.56
CA ARG A 162 40.30 14.30 -10.73
C ARG A 162 39.99 14.45 -9.24
N GLY A 163 39.92 15.69 -8.75
CA GLY A 163 39.60 16.00 -7.35
C GLY A 163 38.10 16.06 -7.03
N ALA A 164 37.22 16.05 -8.04
CA ALA A 164 35.78 16.08 -7.80
C ALA A 164 35.28 14.75 -7.21
N PRO A 165 34.17 14.74 -6.43
CA PRO A 165 33.56 13.50 -5.94
C PRO A 165 33.22 12.53 -7.09
N PRO A 166 33.30 11.20 -6.90
CA PRO A 166 33.04 10.22 -7.95
C PRO A 166 31.69 10.37 -8.65
N ALA A 167 30.67 10.81 -7.91
CA ALA A 167 29.35 11.08 -8.47
C ALA A 167 29.35 12.30 -9.42
N VAL A 168 30.14 13.33 -9.11
CA VAL A 168 30.33 14.51 -9.96
C VAL A 168 31.16 14.12 -11.19
N GLN A 169 32.22 13.32 -11.02
CA GLN A 169 33.01 12.80 -12.13
C GLN A 169 32.15 12.02 -13.12
N HIS A 170 31.32 11.07 -12.63
CA HIS A 170 30.37 10.32 -13.46
C HIS A 170 29.42 11.24 -14.21
N HIS A 171 28.84 12.23 -13.53
CA HIS A 171 27.90 13.14 -14.16
C HIS A 171 28.56 13.97 -15.29
N VAL A 172 29.82 14.34 -15.13
CA VAL A 172 30.58 15.07 -16.16
C VAL A 172 30.87 14.17 -17.36
N LEU A 173 31.26 12.92 -17.12
CA LEU A 173 31.54 11.89 -18.14
C LEU A 173 30.25 11.49 -18.90
N GLU A 174 29.14 11.32 -18.19
CA GLU A 174 27.83 10.93 -18.75
C GLU A 174 27.25 11.98 -19.69
N GLN A 175 27.56 13.27 -19.46
CA GLN A 175 27.19 14.35 -20.39
C GLN A 175 27.96 14.31 -21.72
N GLY A 176 28.87 13.35 -21.89
CA GLY A 176 29.56 13.04 -23.15
C GLY A 176 30.69 14.01 -23.48
N SER A 177 31.25 13.87 -24.69
CA SER A 177 32.40 14.67 -25.15
C SER A 177 32.10 16.19 -25.13
N LEU A 178 33.15 16.96 -24.84
CA LEU A 178 33.23 18.42 -24.84
C LEU A 178 33.85 18.99 -26.13
N ARG A 179 34.22 18.14 -27.11
CA ARG A 179 34.87 18.56 -28.38
C ARG A 179 34.06 19.58 -29.18
N SER A 180 32.73 19.63 -29.02
CA SER A 180 31.85 20.60 -29.68
C SER A 180 31.77 21.96 -28.95
N CYS A 181 32.31 22.05 -27.74
CA CYS A 181 32.38 23.31 -27.01
C CYS A 181 33.53 24.17 -27.53
N ARG A 182 33.29 25.48 -27.67
CA ARG A 182 34.32 26.45 -28.08
C ARG A 182 35.53 26.45 -27.14
N GLU A 183 35.30 26.18 -25.85
CA GLU A 183 36.33 26.09 -24.81
C GLU A 183 36.05 24.86 -23.91
N PRO A 184 36.66 23.69 -24.20
CA PRO A 184 36.33 22.44 -23.50
C PRO A 184 36.70 22.47 -22.01
N SER A 185 37.81 23.14 -21.64
CA SER A 185 38.22 23.30 -20.23
C SER A 185 37.21 24.09 -19.40
N ALA A 186 36.72 25.22 -19.93
CA ALA A 186 35.67 26.01 -19.28
C ALA A 186 34.34 25.23 -19.22
N GLY A 187 34.02 24.49 -20.28
CA GLY A 187 32.87 23.57 -20.32
C GLY A 187 32.92 22.50 -19.22
N CYS A 188 34.08 21.86 -19.03
CA CYS A 188 34.29 20.87 -17.96
C CYS A 188 34.07 21.48 -16.58
N ILE A 189 34.70 22.61 -16.26
CA ILE A 189 34.54 23.30 -14.97
C ILE A 189 33.07 23.73 -14.76
N GLY A 190 32.41 24.21 -15.82
CA GLY A 190 30.99 24.56 -15.78
C GLY A 190 30.09 23.35 -15.49
N ARG A 191 30.40 22.18 -16.07
CA ARG A 191 29.71 20.91 -15.78
C ARG A 191 29.95 20.44 -14.36
N ILE A 192 31.19 20.50 -13.86
CA ILE A 192 31.55 20.18 -12.47
C ILE A 192 30.74 21.06 -11.52
N GLY A 193 30.74 22.39 -11.73
CA GLY A 193 29.99 23.32 -10.87
C GLY A 193 28.48 23.12 -10.94
N LYS A 194 27.93 22.76 -12.11
CA LYS A 194 26.50 22.44 -12.26
C LYS A 194 26.15 21.12 -11.57
N ALA A 195 26.97 20.09 -11.73
CA ALA A 195 26.80 18.80 -11.07
C ALA A 195 26.85 18.95 -9.55
N GLN A 196 27.81 19.72 -9.02
CA GLN A 196 27.92 20.04 -7.60
C GLN A 196 26.72 20.82 -7.06
N LYS A 197 26.13 21.73 -7.84
CA LYS A 197 24.92 22.46 -7.44
C LYS A 197 23.64 21.61 -7.52
N GLN A 198 23.59 20.66 -8.46
CA GLN A 198 22.45 19.76 -8.65
C GLN A 198 22.45 18.60 -7.66
N MET A 199 23.63 18.20 -7.19
CA MET A 199 23.78 17.24 -6.12
C MET A 199 23.70 18.01 -4.80
N ASP A 200 22.52 17.97 -4.18
CA ASP A 200 22.28 18.59 -2.86
C ASP A 200 23.43 18.20 -1.90
N PRO A 201 24.17 19.16 -1.31
CA PRO A 201 25.25 18.87 -0.37
C PRO A 201 24.79 17.92 0.75
N ALA A 202 23.51 18.00 1.15
CA ALA A 202 22.92 17.09 2.11
C ALA A 202 22.79 15.65 1.56
N LEU A 203 22.48 15.47 0.27
CA LEU A 203 22.43 14.14 -0.36
C LEU A 203 23.82 13.54 -0.65
N LEU A 204 24.82 14.37 -0.90
CA LEU A 204 26.21 13.92 -1.07
C LEU A 204 26.84 13.48 0.25
N ALA A 205 26.59 14.22 1.34
CA ALA A 205 27.04 13.86 2.69
C ALA A 205 26.33 12.61 3.26
N VAL A 206 25.10 12.32 2.82
CA VAL A 206 24.40 11.08 3.17
C VAL A 206 24.98 9.88 2.41
N ARG A 207 25.52 10.09 1.20
CA ARG A 207 26.05 9.01 0.35
C ARG A 207 27.49 8.62 0.67
N HIS A 208 28.33 9.60 0.98
CA HIS A 208 29.69 9.38 1.46
C HIS A 208 29.63 9.58 2.96
N GLY A 209 29.48 8.49 3.72
CA GLY A 209 29.46 8.56 5.18
C GLY A 209 30.69 9.30 5.75
N PRO A 210 30.71 9.59 7.05
CA PRO A 210 31.69 10.49 7.64
C PRO A 210 33.09 9.95 7.38
N SER A 211 34.02 10.88 7.16
CA SER A 211 35.42 10.50 7.03
C SER A 211 35.93 9.88 8.33
N LEU A 212 36.98 9.07 8.25
CA LEU A 212 37.63 8.52 9.45
C LEU A 212 38.07 9.64 10.39
N ASP A 213 38.58 10.75 9.85
CA ASP A 213 39.00 11.92 10.65
C ASP A 213 37.80 12.56 11.37
N GLU A 214 36.65 12.73 10.70
CA GLU A 214 35.43 13.22 11.36
C GLU A 214 34.97 12.32 12.53
N VAL A 215 35.13 11.00 12.39
CA VAL A 215 34.77 10.03 13.44
C VAL A 215 35.75 10.11 14.60
N GLU A 216 37.07 10.22 14.34
CA GLU A 216 38.08 10.36 15.38
C GLU A 216 37.99 11.71 16.11
N ASP A 217 37.73 12.80 15.40
CA ASP A 217 37.47 14.12 15.99
C ASP A 217 36.27 14.06 16.94
N PHE A 218 35.19 13.40 16.52
CA PHE A 218 34.02 13.21 17.37
C PHE A 218 34.33 12.35 18.61
N ILE A 219 35.14 11.30 18.48
CA ILE A 219 35.57 10.46 19.60
C ILE A 219 36.41 11.27 20.60
N ALA A 220 37.36 12.08 20.09
CA ALA A 220 38.24 12.92 20.89
C ALA A 220 37.48 14.04 21.61
N ASP A 221 36.63 14.79 20.89
CA ASP A 221 35.86 15.92 21.42
C ASP A 221 34.91 15.50 22.55
N ASN A 222 34.36 14.29 22.46
CA ASN A 222 33.41 13.77 23.43
C ASN A 222 34.04 12.84 24.48
N ARG A 223 35.37 12.62 24.40
CA ARG A 223 36.16 11.76 25.29
C ARG A 223 35.55 10.38 25.46
N LEU A 224 35.18 9.75 24.35
CA LEU A 224 34.60 8.41 24.38
C LEU A 224 35.64 7.38 24.83
N ASP A 225 35.21 6.40 25.63
CA ASP A 225 36.03 5.26 26.00
C ASP A 225 36.26 4.34 24.80
N GLU A 226 37.26 3.46 24.90
CA GLU A 226 37.65 2.59 23.78
C GLU A 226 36.50 1.68 23.32
N ARG A 227 35.59 1.32 24.22
CA ARG A 227 34.45 0.47 23.87
C ARG A 227 33.43 1.22 23.02
N ALA A 228 33.07 2.44 23.40
CA ALA A 228 32.17 3.30 22.64
C ALA A 228 32.80 3.77 21.33
N ALA A 229 34.10 4.09 21.34
CA ALA A 229 34.88 4.42 20.16
C ALA A 229 34.91 3.25 19.16
N GLN A 230 35.25 2.03 19.61
CA GLN A 230 35.26 0.85 18.75
C GLN A 230 33.88 0.50 18.19
N ALA A 231 32.81 0.70 18.99
CA ALA A 231 31.45 0.51 18.52
C ALA A 231 31.05 1.52 17.43
N LEU A 232 31.49 2.78 17.54
CA LEU A 232 31.26 3.80 16.52
C LEU A 232 32.09 3.51 15.26
N ARG A 233 33.40 3.23 15.39
CA ARG A 233 34.30 2.88 14.26
C ARG A 233 33.82 1.65 13.49
N GLY A 234 33.33 0.63 14.21
CA GLY A 234 32.84 -0.61 13.60
C GLY A 234 31.43 -0.53 13.03
N ALA A 235 30.69 0.56 13.27
CA ALA A 235 29.36 0.73 12.70
C ALA A 235 29.42 1.10 11.22
N ALA A 236 28.33 0.84 10.48
CA ALA A 236 28.24 1.24 9.08
C ALA A 236 28.36 2.77 8.95
N SER A 237 28.97 3.25 7.86
CA SER A 237 29.28 4.67 7.68
C SER A 237 28.05 5.58 7.75
N TRP A 238 26.89 5.15 7.28
CA TRP A 238 25.65 5.90 7.43
C TRP A 238 25.16 5.96 8.90
N VAL A 239 25.40 4.92 9.72
CA VAL A 239 25.11 4.91 11.17
C VAL A 239 26.00 5.94 11.85
N GLN A 240 27.29 5.93 11.53
CA GLN A 240 28.25 6.89 12.03
C GLN A 240 27.77 8.31 11.71
N ARG A 241 27.39 8.58 10.45
CA ARG A 241 26.84 9.89 10.03
C ARG A 241 25.66 10.31 10.90
N GLN A 242 24.69 9.43 11.09
CA GLN A 242 23.49 9.72 11.87
C GLN A 242 23.78 9.99 13.36
N VAL A 243 24.84 9.37 13.91
CA VAL A 243 25.31 9.67 15.28
C VAL A 243 25.99 11.04 15.35
N LEU A 244 26.83 11.35 14.36
CA LEU A 244 27.54 12.64 14.25
C LEU A 244 26.57 13.81 14.00
N ASP A 245 25.56 13.62 13.13
CA ASP A 245 24.57 14.65 12.80
C ASP A 245 23.65 15.00 13.98
N GLN A 246 23.58 14.14 15.02
CA GLN A 246 22.90 14.47 16.29
C GLN A 246 23.72 15.45 17.17
N GLY A 247 24.87 15.90 16.68
CA GLY A 247 25.72 16.91 17.32
C GLY A 247 26.58 16.35 18.46
N SER A 248 27.25 17.24 19.20
CA SER A 248 28.09 16.86 20.35
C SER A 248 27.30 16.10 21.44
N LEU A 249 28.00 15.24 22.20
CA LEU A 249 27.52 14.50 23.37
C LEU A 249 27.83 15.24 24.69
N SER A 250 28.37 16.45 24.64
CA SER A 250 28.75 17.25 25.82
C SER A 250 27.59 17.52 26.79
N THR A 251 26.35 17.52 26.31
CA THR A 251 25.15 17.68 27.15
C THR A 251 24.67 16.37 27.79
N CYS A 252 25.22 15.22 27.40
CA CYS A 252 24.87 13.94 27.99
C CYS A 252 25.58 13.76 29.34
N ARG A 253 24.85 13.27 30.35
CA ARG A 253 25.43 12.96 31.68
C ARG A 253 26.56 11.92 31.60
N ASP A 254 26.48 11.04 30.60
CA ASP A 254 27.49 10.05 30.25
C ASP A 254 27.62 10.01 28.71
N PRO A 255 28.71 10.56 28.14
CA PRO A 255 28.94 10.55 26.70
C PRO A 255 29.03 9.14 26.10
N ASN A 256 29.56 8.15 26.83
CA ASN A 256 29.70 6.77 26.36
C ASN A 256 28.34 6.11 26.19
N ALA A 257 27.50 6.17 27.23
CA ALA A 257 26.13 5.68 27.17
C ALA A 257 25.29 6.46 26.14
N GLY A 258 25.54 7.77 26.02
CA GLY A 258 24.94 8.63 25.01
C GLY A 258 25.26 8.16 23.58
N CYS A 259 26.54 7.94 23.27
CA CYS A 259 27.01 7.45 21.97
C CYS A 259 26.38 6.10 21.63
N ILE A 260 26.48 5.11 22.53
CA ILE A 260 25.90 3.78 22.32
C ILE A 260 24.37 3.85 22.14
N GLY A 261 23.68 4.69 22.90
CA GLY A 261 22.25 4.91 22.75
C GLY A 261 21.88 5.53 21.40
N ARG A 262 22.67 6.48 20.90
CA ARG A 262 22.49 7.06 19.55
C ARG A 262 22.79 6.03 18.46
N LEU A 263 23.84 5.25 18.61
CA LEU A 263 24.23 4.17 17.70
C LEU A 263 23.09 3.15 17.55
N HIS A 264 22.51 2.72 18.67
CA HIS A 264 21.40 1.77 18.67
C HIS A 264 20.13 2.35 18.03
N ARG A 265 19.81 3.63 18.27
CA ARG A 265 18.68 4.31 17.58
C ARG A 265 18.90 4.43 16.08
N ALA A 266 20.12 4.78 15.65
CA ALA A 266 20.48 4.88 14.24
C ALA A 266 20.37 3.52 13.55
N GLN A 267 20.90 2.45 14.18
CA GLN A 267 20.76 1.07 13.70
C GLN A 267 19.29 0.63 13.58
N MET A 268 18.45 0.94 14.57
CA MET A 268 17.01 0.65 14.53
C MET A 268 16.30 1.44 13.41
N SER A 269 16.72 2.68 13.17
CA SER A 269 16.18 3.52 12.10
C SER A 269 16.44 2.90 10.72
N ALA A 270 17.67 2.56 10.37
CA ALA A 270 17.87 1.97 9.04
C ALA A 270 17.39 0.53 8.95
N GLN A 271 17.33 -0.21 10.05
CA GLN A 271 16.65 -1.50 10.00
C GLN A 271 15.17 -1.31 9.60
N ALA A 272 14.50 -0.25 10.07
CA ALA A 272 13.16 0.08 9.62
C ALA A 272 13.14 0.48 8.13
N ASP A 273 14.11 1.27 7.66
CA ASP A 273 14.21 1.65 6.25
C ASP A 273 14.50 0.45 5.32
N GLU A 274 15.38 -0.46 5.73
CA GLU A 274 15.64 -1.73 5.04
C GLU A 274 14.37 -2.59 4.97
N VAL A 275 13.59 -2.64 6.06
CA VAL A 275 12.30 -3.34 6.08
C VAL A 275 11.31 -2.69 5.11
N GLU A 276 11.23 -1.36 5.03
CA GLU A 276 10.36 -0.68 4.07
C GLU A 276 10.79 -0.90 2.62
N SER A 277 12.09 -0.82 2.32
CA SER A 277 12.62 -1.13 0.98
C SER A 277 12.27 -2.57 0.61
N PHE A 278 12.47 -3.52 1.51
CA PHE A 278 12.12 -4.92 1.27
C PHE A 278 10.62 -5.11 1.03
N ILE A 279 9.76 -4.41 1.77
CA ILE A 279 8.30 -4.43 1.56
C ILE A 279 7.95 -3.91 0.17
N GLN A 280 8.59 -2.82 -0.26
CA GLN A 280 8.38 -2.18 -1.56
C GLN A 280 8.88 -3.04 -2.71
N ASP A 281 10.13 -3.51 -2.64
CA ASP A 281 10.80 -4.30 -3.68
C ASP A 281 10.09 -5.63 -3.95
N ASN A 282 9.48 -6.21 -2.92
CA ASN A 282 8.76 -7.49 -3.02
C ASN A 282 7.23 -7.30 -3.14
N SER A 283 6.76 -6.06 -3.23
CA SER A 283 5.33 -5.72 -3.36
C SER A 283 4.45 -6.45 -2.33
N LEU A 284 4.87 -6.44 -1.06
CA LEU A 284 4.15 -7.14 0.00
C LEU A 284 2.80 -6.47 0.28
N ASN A 285 1.76 -7.28 0.48
CA ASN A 285 0.45 -6.75 0.85
C ASN A 285 0.46 -6.16 2.26
N ALA A 286 -0.57 -5.37 2.58
CA ALA A 286 -0.65 -4.65 3.85
C ALA A 286 -0.53 -5.56 5.09
N ARG A 287 -1.03 -6.79 5.01
CA ARG A 287 -0.97 -7.76 6.11
C ARG A 287 0.45 -8.28 6.34
N ALA A 288 1.13 -8.73 5.28
CA ALA A 288 2.51 -9.22 5.37
C ALA A 288 3.47 -8.09 5.77
N ALA A 289 3.30 -6.89 5.21
CA ALA A 289 4.04 -5.70 5.58
C ALA A 289 3.87 -5.34 7.06
N SER A 290 2.63 -5.33 7.57
CA SER A 290 2.36 -5.06 8.98
C SER A 290 2.99 -6.10 9.90
N LEU A 291 2.95 -7.39 9.54
CA LEU A 291 3.58 -8.46 10.33
C LEU A 291 5.10 -8.34 10.35
N LEU A 292 5.73 -7.98 9.23
CA LEU A 292 7.18 -7.75 9.19
C LEU A 292 7.57 -6.55 10.06
N ARG A 293 6.86 -5.41 9.93
CA ARG A 293 7.08 -4.21 10.74
C ARG A 293 6.91 -4.45 12.25
N SER A 294 5.94 -5.28 12.65
CA SER A 294 5.68 -5.56 14.07
C SER A 294 6.52 -6.71 14.65
N SER A 295 7.31 -7.39 13.83
CA SER A 295 8.17 -8.49 14.29
C SER A 295 9.38 -7.96 15.07
N ALA A 296 9.96 -8.78 15.95
CA ALA A 296 11.18 -8.41 16.67
C ALA A 296 12.33 -8.08 15.69
N PRO A 297 13.23 -7.12 16.00
CA PRO A 297 14.33 -6.74 15.12
C PRO A 297 15.20 -7.93 14.69
N SER A 298 15.43 -8.91 15.56
CA SER A 298 16.16 -10.13 15.22
C SER A 298 15.45 -11.01 14.18
N VAL A 299 14.12 -11.03 14.20
CA VAL A 299 13.30 -11.72 13.19
C VAL A 299 13.31 -10.95 11.89
N GLN A 300 13.13 -9.63 11.93
CA GLN A 300 13.20 -8.77 10.74
C GLN A 300 14.52 -8.96 10.00
N ARG A 301 15.66 -8.89 10.72
CA ARG A 301 17.00 -9.08 10.15
C ARG A 301 17.12 -10.45 9.48
N LYS A 302 16.72 -11.53 10.15
CA LYS A 302 16.76 -12.89 9.58
C LYS A 302 15.84 -13.06 8.36
N VAL A 303 14.73 -12.32 8.26
CA VAL A 303 13.89 -12.33 7.06
C VAL A 303 14.60 -11.62 5.89
N LEU A 304 15.23 -10.48 6.17
CA LEU A 304 16.03 -9.74 5.19
C LEU A 304 17.26 -10.53 4.72
N ASP A 305 17.96 -11.20 5.64
CA ASP A 305 19.14 -12.03 5.37
C ASP A 305 18.82 -13.24 4.48
N GLN A 306 17.56 -13.70 4.45
CA GLN A 306 17.09 -14.75 3.52
C GLN A 306 16.88 -14.23 2.09
N GLY A 307 17.20 -12.96 1.82
CA GLY A 307 17.23 -12.36 0.49
C GLY A 307 15.86 -12.05 -0.10
N SER A 308 15.87 -11.49 -1.31
CA SER A 308 14.67 -11.10 -2.06
C SER A 308 13.68 -12.27 -2.25
N LEU A 309 12.40 -11.94 -2.35
CA LEU A 309 11.30 -12.85 -2.66
C LEU A 309 10.94 -12.85 -4.16
N TYR A 310 11.75 -12.20 -4.98
CA TYR A 310 11.56 -12.17 -6.44
C TYR A 310 11.56 -13.58 -7.02
N GLY A 311 10.60 -13.86 -7.92
CA GLY A 311 10.40 -15.19 -8.51
C GLY A 311 9.50 -16.13 -7.70
N THR A 312 9.13 -15.78 -6.46
CA THR A 312 8.07 -16.51 -5.75
C THR A 312 6.69 -16.17 -6.33
N ARG A 313 5.82 -17.17 -6.48
CA ARG A 313 4.46 -16.97 -7.03
C ARG A 313 3.61 -16.05 -6.15
N GLU A 314 3.86 -16.06 -4.83
CA GLU A 314 3.17 -15.24 -3.82
C GLU A 314 4.15 -14.71 -2.75
N PRO A 315 4.79 -13.55 -2.98
CA PRO A 315 5.82 -13.01 -2.06
C PRO A 315 5.27 -12.71 -0.67
N SER A 316 4.00 -12.27 -0.58
CA SER A 316 3.35 -12.03 0.72
C SER A 316 3.22 -13.30 1.56
N ALA A 317 2.83 -14.42 0.96
CA ALA A 317 2.71 -15.70 1.66
C ALA A 317 4.09 -16.25 2.06
N ALA A 318 5.08 -16.12 1.18
CA ALA A 318 6.46 -16.51 1.46
C ALA A 318 7.06 -15.71 2.63
N CYS A 319 6.88 -14.38 2.65
CA CYS A 319 7.31 -13.53 3.76
C CYS A 319 6.67 -13.94 5.09
N VAL A 320 5.36 -14.17 5.11
CA VAL A 320 4.64 -14.62 6.32
C VAL A 320 5.11 -16.00 6.77
N GLY A 321 5.39 -16.91 5.83
CA GLY A 321 5.97 -18.22 6.12
C GLY A 321 7.36 -18.14 6.75
N ARG A 322 8.23 -17.23 6.25
CA ARG A 322 9.55 -16.97 6.83
C ARG A 322 9.45 -16.42 8.26
N ILE A 323 8.58 -15.43 8.48
CA ILE A 323 8.32 -14.85 9.81
C ILE A 323 7.83 -15.95 10.77
N GLY A 324 6.85 -16.74 10.36
CA GLY A 324 6.29 -17.83 11.16
C GLY A 324 7.33 -18.90 11.51
N LYS A 325 8.19 -19.30 10.56
CA LYS A 325 9.29 -20.24 10.82
C LYS A 325 10.28 -19.70 11.84
N LEU A 326 10.64 -18.43 11.74
CA LEU A 326 11.59 -17.78 12.64
C LEU A 326 11.03 -17.55 14.05
N GLN A 327 9.74 -17.25 14.17
CA GLN A 327 9.06 -17.13 15.47
C GLN A 327 8.88 -18.48 16.17
N ARG A 328 8.72 -19.57 15.41
CA ARG A 328 8.64 -20.94 15.96
C ARG A 328 9.98 -21.51 16.38
N MET A 329 11.10 -20.95 15.93
CA MET A 329 12.41 -21.36 16.42
C MET A 329 12.52 -20.88 17.87
N PRO A 330 12.52 -21.78 18.88
CA PRO A 330 12.75 -21.35 20.25
C PRO A 330 14.09 -20.64 20.25
N SER A 331 14.12 -19.40 20.76
CA SER A 331 15.36 -18.67 20.95
C SER A 331 16.27 -19.60 21.73
N ARG A 332 17.27 -20.21 21.06
CA ARG A 332 18.29 -21.02 21.72
C ARG A 332 18.87 -20.07 22.76
N ARG A 333 18.48 -20.27 24.02
CA ARG A 333 19.10 -19.60 25.15
C ARG A 333 20.56 -19.93 24.98
N GLU A 334 21.38 -18.92 24.67
CA GLU A 334 22.82 -19.08 24.72
C GLU A 334 23.13 -19.78 26.05
N PRO A 335 23.94 -20.85 26.05
CA PRO A 335 24.29 -21.54 27.28
C PRO A 335 24.85 -20.47 28.21
N ARG A 336 24.12 -20.22 29.31
CA ARG A 336 24.56 -19.33 30.37
C ARG A 336 26.00 -19.72 30.67
N ARG A 337 26.94 -18.82 30.34
CA ARG A 337 28.36 -18.99 30.68
C ARG A 337 28.40 -19.42 32.14
N ALA A 338 28.84 -20.66 32.34
CA ALA A 338 29.00 -21.23 33.65
C ALA A 338 29.82 -20.23 34.45
N ARG A 339 29.24 -19.85 35.59
CA ARG A 339 29.83 -19.04 36.64
C ARG A 339 31.23 -19.58 36.93
N GLU A 340 32.21 -18.91 36.34
CA GLU A 340 33.64 -19.11 36.52
C GLU A 340 33.92 -19.04 38.02
N LYS A 341 34.19 -20.22 38.61
CA LYS A 341 34.59 -20.35 40.01
C LYS A 341 35.94 -19.64 40.16
N ARG A 342 35.93 -18.59 40.99
CA ARG A 342 37.15 -17.99 41.55
C ARG A 342 37.90 -19.05 42.37
N GLY A 343 39.21 -19.14 42.12
CA GLY A 343 40.24 -19.32 43.14
C GLY A 343 40.46 -20.73 43.70
N ALA A 344 41.43 -21.44 43.14
CA ALA A 344 42.29 -22.36 43.89
C ALA A 344 43.75 -22.07 43.47
N PRO A 345 44.68 -21.84 44.41
CA PRO A 345 46.08 -21.54 44.11
C PRO A 345 46.85 -22.81 43.77
N ASN A 346 47.77 -22.69 42.81
CA ASN A 346 48.80 -23.66 42.47
C ASN A 346 49.70 -23.88 43.69
N TYR A 347 49.77 -25.11 44.19
CA TYR A 347 50.89 -25.58 45.00
C TYR A 347 51.63 -26.62 44.15
N ASP A 348 52.88 -26.29 43.86
CA ASP A 348 53.83 -27.12 43.13
C ASP A 348 54.25 -28.33 43.97
N GLU A 349 54.50 -29.42 43.24
CA GLU A 349 55.04 -30.69 43.68
C GLU A 349 56.47 -30.48 44.22
N ASP A 350 56.72 -30.92 45.46
CA ASP A 350 58.03 -31.37 45.97
C ASP A 350 57.87 -31.73 47.47
N GLU A 351 57.51 -32.97 47.81
CA GLU A 351 58.02 -33.64 49.03
C GLU A 351 57.72 -35.15 49.06
N GLU A 352 58.75 -35.87 49.51
CA GLU A 352 59.03 -37.30 49.43
C GLU A 352 58.47 -38.11 50.64
N VAL A 353 57.87 -39.30 50.37
CA VAL A 353 57.75 -40.57 51.17
C VAL A 353 57.21 -40.53 52.64
N PRO A 354 56.91 -41.67 53.36
CA PRO A 354 56.86 -43.09 52.99
C PRO A 354 55.69 -43.96 53.55
N LEU A 355 55.64 -45.18 52.97
CA LEU A 355 55.08 -46.47 53.41
C LEU A 355 54.93 -46.71 54.94
N ASP A 356 53.78 -47.27 55.38
CA ASP A 356 53.67 -48.57 56.09
C ASP A 356 52.29 -48.80 56.77
N SER A 357 51.98 -50.09 57.00
CA SER A 357 50.88 -50.74 57.78
C SER A 357 49.58 -51.09 57.01
N GLU A 358 49.36 -52.36 56.61
CA GLU A 358 49.02 -53.59 57.38
C GLU A 358 47.51 -53.75 57.70
N PHE A 359 46.81 -54.55 56.86
CA PHE A 359 45.73 -55.55 57.13
C PHE A 359 44.47 -55.18 57.99
N PRO A 360 43.42 -56.03 58.09
CA PRO A 360 42.84 -57.04 57.17
C PRO A 360 41.29 -56.93 57.01
N ASP A 361 40.76 -57.87 56.22
CA ASP A 361 39.35 -58.25 56.00
C ASP A 361 38.51 -58.58 57.25
N GLU A 362 37.19 -58.53 57.02
CA GLU A 362 36.05 -59.16 57.71
C GLU A 362 35.33 -58.47 58.90
N ALA A 363 33.99 -58.46 58.75
CA ALA A 363 32.93 -58.39 59.76
C ALA A 363 32.56 -57.03 60.39
N VAL A 364 31.51 -56.37 59.84
CA VAL A 364 30.25 -56.11 60.56
C VAL A 364 29.08 -56.08 59.57
N SER A 365 28.41 -57.22 59.46
CA SER A 365 26.99 -57.30 59.06
C SER A 365 26.13 -56.79 60.22
N SER A 366 25.00 -56.17 59.87
CA SER A 366 23.81 -55.91 60.71
C SER A 366 23.66 -54.50 61.31
N GLN A 367 23.51 -53.44 60.49
CA GLN A 367 22.78 -52.26 60.95
C GLN A 367 22.22 -51.32 59.88
N TRP A 368 21.49 -51.81 58.88
CA TRP A 368 20.54 -50.96 58.13
C TRP A 368 19.29 -51.77 57.78
N LYS A 369 18.37 -51.82 58.74
CA LYS A 369 16.95 -52.16 58.52
C LYS A 369 16.21 -50.90 58.09
N GLU A 370 15.26 -51.10 57.17
CA GLU A 370 14.13 -50.24 56.88
C GLU A 370 14.42 -48.83 56.34
N PHE A 371 14.48 -48.72 55.01
CA PHE A 371 13.79 -47.61 54.34
C PHE A 371 13.03 -48.18 53.14
N GLU A 372 11.71 -48.13 53.27
CA GLU A 372 10.70 -48.65 52.36
C GLU A 372 10.82 -48.07 50.95
N VAL A 373 10.63 -48.96 49.98
CA VAL A 373 10.34 -48.65 48.57
C VAL A 373 9.05 -47.84 48.53
N TRP A 374 9.17 -46.53 48.28
CA TRP A 374 8.03 -45.72 47.87
C TRP A 374 7.77 -46.01 46.39
N ASP A 375 6.74 -46.82 46.13
CA ASP A 375 6.05 -46.88 44.84
C ASP A 375 5.48 -45.47 44.55
N GLU A 376 6.12 -44.72 43.66
CA GLU A 376 5.53 -43.52 43.09
C GLU A 376 4.29 -43.93 42.27
N PRO A 377 3.08 -43.43 42.60
CA PRO A 377 1.90 -43.73 41.81
C PRO A 377 2.06 -43.09 40.42
N ALA A 378 1.86 -43.88 39.37
CA ALA A 378 1.83 -43.42 37.98
C ALA A 378 0.93 -42.17 37.86
N PRO A 379 1.34 -41.14 37.10
CA PRO A 379 0.55 -39.92 36.97
C PRO A 379 -0.84 -40.28 36.42
N ALA A 380 -1.88 -39.87 37.14
CA ALA A 380 -3.26 -40.04 36.73
C ALA A 380 -3.42 -39.56 35.29
N THR A 381 -3.90 -40.43 34.40
CA THR A 381 -4.26 -40.04 33.03
C THR A 381 -5.41 -39.05 33.14
N GLU A 382 -5.11 -37.75 32.95
CA GLU A 382 -6.13 -36.69 32.94
C GLU A 382 -7.27 -37.10 32.01
N THR A 383 -8.49 -37.10 32.54
CA THR A 383 -9.65 -37.50 31.76
C THR A 383 -9.98 -36.42 30.72
N LEU A 384 -10.50 -36.80 29.55
CA LEU A 384 -10.81 -35.84 28.48
C LEU A 384 -11.64 -34.62 28.95
N PRO A 385 -12.65 -34.77 29.83
CA PRO A 385 -13.37 -33.63 30.39
C PRO A 385 -12.48 -32.65 31.17
N GLU A 386 -11.51 -33.15 31.94
CA GLU A 386 -10.55 -32.30 32.67
C GLU A 386 -9.62 -31.56 31.71
N MET A 387 -9.17 -32.22 30.65
CA MET A 387 -8.36 -31.57 29.60
C MET A 387 -9.15 -30.45 28.89
N VAL A 388 -10.45 -30.66 28.65
CA VAL A 388 -11.33 -29.64 28.03
C VAL A 388 -11.52 -28.44 28.96
N GLU A 389 -11.74 -28.66 30.26
CA GLU A 389 -11.85 -27.55 31.22
C GLU A 389 -10.53 -26.79 31.37
N GLN A 390 -9.40 -27.49 31.43
CA GLN A 390 -8.09 -26.86 31.46
C GLN A 390 -7.82 -26.03 30.20
N PHE A 391 -8.19 -26.55 29.02
CA PHE A 391 -8.09 -25.82 27.77
C PHE A 391 -9.00 -24.59 27.72
N ILE A 392 -10.20 -24.66 28.30
CA ILE A 392 -11.11 -23.51 28.41
C ILE A 392 -10.51 -22.43 29.30
N LEU A 393 -9.91 -22.82 30.43
CA LEU A 393 -9.26 -21.92 31.39
C LEU A 393 -8.00 -21.27 30.81
N ASP A 394 -7.08 -22.05 30.25
CA ASP A 394 -5.79 -21.58 29.72
C ASP A 394 -5.94 -20.58 28.57
N ASN A 395 -7.09 -20.59 27.90
CA ASN A 395 -7.36 -19.75 26.73
C ASN A 395 -8.46 -18.71 26.96
N GLU A 396 -8.92 -18.56 28.22
CA GLU A 396 -9.95 -17.60 28.62
C GLU A 396 -11.18 -17.62 27.68
N LEU A 397 -11.66 -18.82 27.35
CA LEU A 397 -12.80 -18.95 26.43
C LEU A 397 -14.09 -18.44 27.09
N ASN A 398 -14.86 -17.64 26.38
CA ASN A 398 -16.15 -17.17 26.87
C ASN A 398 -17.16 -18.34 26.99
N ASN A 399 -18.23 -18.14 27.76
CA ASN A 399 -19.24 -19.17 28.02
C ASN A 399 -19.81 -19.82 26.75
N ARG A 400 -19.91 -19.05 25.64
CA ARG A 400 -20.41 -19.56 24.35
C ARG A 400 -19.43 -20.54 23.71
N ALA A 401 -18.15 -20.18 23.61
CA ALA A 401 -17.12 -21.05 23.05
C ALA A 401 -16.86 -22.27 23.95
N ALA A 402 -16.85 -22.08 25.26
CA ALA A 402 -16.75 -23.15 26.24
C ALA A 402 -17.91 -24.16 26.12
N SER A 403 -19.15 -23.67 26.06
CA SER A 403 -20.32 -24.53 25.88
C SER A 403 -20.32 -25.27 24.54
N ALA A 404 -19.88 -24.60 23.47
CA ALA A 404 -19.76 -25.23 22.16
C ALA A 404 -18.70 -26.35 22.17
N LEU A 405 -17.54 -26.13 22.80
CA LEU A 405 -16.50 -27.15 22.90
C LEU A 405 -16.98 -28.36 23.73
N ARG A 406 -17.60 -28.12 24.90
CA ARG A 406 -18.17 -29.18 25.75
C ARG A 406 -19.26 -30.00 25.05
N GLY A 407 -20.06 -29.37 24.19
CA GLY A 407 -21.17 -30.03 23.48
C GLY A 407 -20.76 -30.83 22.24
N THR A 408 -19.50 -30.75 21.80
CA THR A 408 -19.02 -31.49 20.62
C THR A 408 -18.58 -32.92 20.96
N ALA A 409 -18.50 -33.80 19.96
CA ALA A 409 -18.02 -35.17 20.13
C ALA A 409 -16.57 -35.21 20.66
N ALA A 410 -16.21 -36.27 21.38
CA ALA A 410 -14.89 -36.43 22.03
C ALA A 410 -13.72 -36.33 21.02
N GLU A 411 -13.93 -36.76 19.78
CA GLU A 411 -12.97 -36.70 18.68
C GLU A 411 -12.75 -35.25 18.23
N VAL A 412 -13.83 -34.46 18.13
CA VAL A 412 -13.76 -33.03 17.79
C VAL A 412 -13.05 -32.26 18.91
N GLN A 413 -13.38 -32.54 20.16
CA GLN A 413 -12.71 -31.94 21.33
C GLN A 413 -11.20 -32.18 21.29
N ARG A 414 -10.77 -33.45 21.08
CA ARG A 414 -9.35 -33.81 20.94
C ARG A 414 -8.68 -33.08 19.78
N GLN A 415 -9.32 -33.04 18.60
CA GLN A 415 -8.75 -32.39 17.42
C GLN A 415 -8.65 -30.86 17.55
N VAL A 416 -9.53 -30.23 18.33
CA VAL A 416 -9.47 -28.79 18.63
C VAL A 416 -8.32 -28.48 19.58
N MET A 417 -8.11 -29.32 20.59
CA MET A 417 -7.03 -29.20 21.58
C MET A 417 -5.65 -29.54 20.99
N GLU A 418 -5.57 -30.54 20.10
CA GLU A 418 -4.33 -30.94 19.40
C GLU A 418 -3.74 -29.81 18.55
N GLN A 419 -4.58 -28.87 18.09
CA GLN A 419 -4.14 -27.67 17.37
C GLN A 419 -3.44 -26.62 18.28
N GLY A 420 -3.23 -26.93 19.56
CA GLY A 420 -2.44 -26.16 20.52
C GLY A 420 -3.19 -24.99 21.17
N SER A 421 -2.53 -24.29 22.09
CA SER A 421 -3.12 -23.12 22.79
C SER A 421 -3.58 -22.02 21.82
N LEU A 422 -4.69 -21.37 22.18
CA LEU A 422 -5.29 -20.20 21.55
C LEU A 422 -4.88 -18.88 22.22
N ALA A 423 -4.04 -18.89 23.26
CA ALA A 423 -3.65 -17.69 24.03
C ALA A 423 -2.98 -16.58 23.18
N THR A 424 -2.39 -16.95 22.03
CA THR A 424 -1.79 -15.99 21.09
C THR A 424 -2.77 -15.44 20.05
N CYS A 425 -3.98 -15.98 19.99
CA CYS A 425 -5.03 -15.51 19.09
C CYS A 425 -5.64 -14.22 19.65
N ARG A 426 -5.90 -13.23 18.78
CA ARG A 426 -6.53 -11.96 19.16
C ARG A 426 -7.92 -12.14 19.78
N GLU A 427 -8.64 -13.18 19.37
CA GLU A 427 -9.96 -13.58 19.89
C GLU A 427 -10.00 -15.11 20.06
N PRO A 428 -9.55 -15.65 21.21
CA PRO A 428 -9.42 -17.11 21.41
C PRO A 428 -10.76 -17.83 21.30
N SER A 429 -11.86 -17.20 21.76
CA SER A 429 -13.22 -17.74 21.61
C SER A 429 -13.64 -17.94 20.15
N ALA A 430 -13.34 -16.98 19.25
CA ALA A 430 -13.66 -17.12 17.83
C ALA A 430 -12.75 -18.16 17.15
N GLY A 431 -11.48 -18.24 17.56
CA GLY A 431 -10.54 -19.27 17.11
C GLY A 431 -11.02 -20.67 17.46
N CYS A 432 -11.48 -20.89 18.69
CA CYS A 432 -12.05 -22.17 19.14
C CYS A 432 -13.24 -22.62 18.27
N ILE A 433 -14.22 -21.74 18.05
CA ILE A 433 -15.39 -22.03 17.19
C ILE A 433 -14.97 -22.35 15.74
N GLY A 434 -13.98 -21.64 15.20
CA GLY A 434 -13.44 -21.92 13.87
C GLY A 434 -12.78 -23.31 13.78
N ARG A 435 -12.07 -23.72 14.83
CA ARG A 435 -11.46 -25.06 14.91
C ARG A 435 -12.51 -26.16 15.04
N ILE A 436 -13.56 -25.95 15.83
CA ILE A 436 -14.69 -26.88 15.96
C ILE A 436 -15.29 -27.17 14.59
N ARG A 437 -15.65 -26.13 13.82
CA ARG A 437 -16.23 -26.29 12.47
C ARG A 437 -15.30 -27.05 11.51
N LYS A 438 -13.99 -26.78 11.59
CA LYS A 438 -13.00 -27.44 10.76
C LYS A 438 -12.86 -28.93 11.11
N ALA A 439 -12.88 -29.25 12.40
CA ALA A 439 -12.84 -30.63 12.89
C ALA A 439 -14.12 -31.39 12.53
N GLU A 440 -15.30 -30.78 12.68
CA GLU A 440 -16.58 -31.35 12.23
C GLU A 440 -16.60 -31.62 10.72
N ALA A 441 -16.15 -30.66 9.91
CA ALA A 441 -16.05 -30.85 8.46
C ALA A 441 -15.09 -31.99 8.09
N ALA A 442 -13.96 -32.10 8.79
CA ALA A 442 -12.97 -33.15 8.57
C ALA A 442 -13.50 -34.56 8.93
N LEU A 443 -14.37 -34.66 9.94
CA LEU A 443 -15.04 -35.92 10.31
C LEU A 443 -16.25 -36.23 9.42
N HIS A 444 -16.85 -35.23 8.76
CA HIS A 444 -17.97 -35.44 7.85
C HIS A 444 -17.53 -35.91 6.44
N LEU A 445 -16.33 -35.54 6.01
CA LEU A 445 -15.75 -35.90 4.70
C LEU A 445 -15.61 -37.42 4.42
N PRO A 446 -15.20 -38.28 5.38
CA PRO A 446 -15.04 -39.72 5.13
C PRO A 446 -16.37 -40.47 4.92
N LEU A 447 -17.46 -39.99 5.54
CA LEU A 447 -18.78 -40.64 5.45
C LEU A 447 -19.47 -40.42 4.09
N MET A 448 -19.07 -39.40 3.31
CA MET A 448 -19.57 -39.22 1.95
C MET A 448 -18.82 -40.08 0.90
N GLU A 449 -17.58 -40.48 1.19
CA GLU A 449 -16.71 -41.17 0.22
C GLU A 449 -16.93 -42.70 0.24
N GLU A 450 -17.39 -43.28 1.37
CA GLU A 450 -17.81 -44.69 1.45
C GLU A 450 -19.19 -44.96 0.82
N ALA A 451 -20.05 -43.95 0.67
CA ALA A 451 -21.38 -44.10 0.06
C ALA A 451 -21.36 -44.20 -1.48
N GLN A 452 -20.20 -44.05 -2.13
CA GLN A 452 -20.06 -44.03 -3.60
C GLN A 452 -19.51 -45.35 -4.20
N ARG A 453 -19.38 -46.43 -3.42
CA ARG A 453 -18.71 -47.68 -3.86
C ARG A 453 -19.56 -48.96 -3.93
N THR A 454 -20.89 -48.88 -3.90
CA THR A 454 -21.77 -50.04 -4.18
C THR A 454 -22.85 -49.69 -5.20
N PRO A 455 -23.18 -50.60 -6.16
CA PRO A 455 -24.27 -50.37 -7.11
C PRO A 455 -25.63 -50.67 -6.42
N PRO A 456 -26.59 -49.73 -6.38
CA PRO A 456 -27.87 -49.98 -5.73
C PRO A 456 -28.88 -50.63 -6.69
N PRO A 457 -29.81 -51.46 -6.17
CA PRO A 457 -30.92 -52.05 -6.90
C PRO A 457 -31.98 -51.01 -7.24
N GLN A 458 -32.80 -51.32 -8.25
CA GLN A 458 -33.85 -50.45 -8.79
C GLN A 458 -34.99 -50.16 -7.79
N ALA A 459 -35.51 -48.92 -7.86
CA ALA A 459 -36.79 -48.34 -7.41
C ALA A 459 -36.76 -47.40 -6.18
N PRO A 460 -37.64 -46.36 -6.07
CA PRO A 460 -38.46 -45.70 -7.10
C PRO A 460 -38.08 -44.20 -7.30
N GLU A 461 -38.63 -43.60 -8.36
CA GLU A 461 -38.40 -42.22 -8.80
C GLU A 461 -38.65 -41.17 -7.69
N ARG A 462 -37.72 -40.21 -7.55
CA ARG A 462 -37.92 -39.01 -6.72
C ARG A 462 -38.61 -37.90 -7.52
N PRO A 463 -39.54 -37.13 -6.93
CA PRO A 463 -40.28 -36.09 -7.64
C PRO A 463 -39.41 -34.88 -7.93
N ILE A 464 -39.77 -34.20 -9.02
CA ILE A 464 -39.29 -32.91 -9.53
C ILE A 464 -39.12 -31.89 -8.38
N GLU A 465 -38.00 -31.17 -8.38
CA GLU A 465 -37.61 -30.15 -7.38
C GLU A 465 -38.78 -29.20 -7.06
N ALA A 466 -39.35 -29.33 -5.87
CA ALA A 466 -40.46 -28.51 -5.42
C ALA A 466 -39.96 -27.09 -5.08
N GLU A 467 -40.70 -26.07 -5.53
CA GLU A 467 -40.46 -24.68 -5.16
C GLU A 467 -40.42 -24.53 -3.62
N PRO A 468 -39.56 -23.64 -3.08
CA PRO A 468 -39.45 -23.45 -1.65
C PRO A 468 -40.81 -23.00 -1.11
N THR A 469 -41.34 -23.75 -0.16
CA THR A 469 -42.65 -23.46 0.41
C THR A 469 -42.58 -22.19 1.26
N ALA A 470 -43.72 -21.48 1.42
CA ALA A 470 -43.79 -20.30 2.27
C ALA A 470 -43.31 -20.59 3.70
N ASP A 471 -43.60 -21.79 4.21
CA ASP A 471 -43.19 -22.24 5.54
C ASP A 471 -41.67 -22.41 5.65
N GLU A 472 -40.98 -22.88 4.61
CA GLU A 472 -39.51 -22.98 4.58
C GLU A 472 -38.85 -21.60 4.57
N LEU A 473 -39.43 -20.65 3.84
CA LEU A 473 -38.95 -19.26 3.84
C LEU A 473 -39.15 -18.60 5.20
N ASP A 474 -40.33 -18.77 5.81
CA ASP A 474 -40.63 -18.20 7.12
C ASP A 474 -39.81 -18.85 8.24
N ALA A 475 -39.55 -20.16 8.16
CA ALA A 475 -38.63 -20.85 9.06
C ALA A 475 -37.20 -20.29 8.94
N PHE A 476 -36.72 -20.07 7.71
CA PHE A 476 -35.40 -19.46 7.49
C PHE A 476 -35.32 -18.01 7.98
N ILE A 477 -36.37 -17.21 7.74
CA ILE A 477 -36.46 -15.82 8.23
C ILE A 477 -36.41 -15.78 9.77
N TRP A 478 -37.16 -16.68 10.41
CA TRP A 478 -37.24 -16.80 11.86
C TRP A 478 -35.92 -17.28 12.48
N GLU A 479 -35.35 -18.38 11.97
CA GLU A 479 -34.10 -18.96 12.48
C GLU A 479 -32.94 -17.96 12.43
N ASN A 480 -32.92 -17.13 11.39
CA ASN A 480 -31.85 -16.17 11.15
C ASN A 480 -32.14 -14.76 11.69
N GLN A 481 -33.28 -14.56 12.35
CA GLN A 481 -33.72 -13.27 12.89
C GLN A 481 -33.57 -12.15 11.86
N LEU A 482 -34.03 -12.40 10.63
CA LEU A 482 -33.98 -11.39 9.57
C LEU A 482 -34.95 -10.27 9.90
N ASN A 483 -34.53 -9.02 9.71
CA ASN A 483 -35.45 -7.89 9.82
C ASN A 483 -36.46 -7.91 8.66
N GLU A 484 -37.57 -7.21 8.83
CA GLU A 484 -38.69 -7.17 7.88
C GLU A 484 -38.23 -6.83 6.47
N ARG A 485 -37.32 -5.87 6.32
CA ARG A 485 -36.74 -5.49 5.02
C ARG A 485 -36.00 -6.64 4.32
N ALA A 486 -35.20 -7.42 5.04
CA ALA A 486 -34.48 -8.56 4.47
C ALA A 486 -35.43 -9.74 4.20
N ALA A 487 -36.43 -9.94 5.05
CA ALA A 487 -37.49 -10.91 4.84
C ALA A 487 -38.31 -10.60 3.57
N ASP A 488 -38.75 -9.36 3.39
CA ASP A 488 -39.50 -8.93 2.20
C ASP A 488 -38.66 -9.01 0.94
N ALA A 489 -37.37 -8.66 1.01
CA ALA A 489 -36.46 -8.82 -0.11
C ALA A 489 -36.28 -10.29 -0.50
N LEU A 490 -36.25 -11.22 0.46
CA LEU A 490 -36.17 -12.66 0.19
C LEU A 490 -37.49 -13.21 -0.37
N ARG A 491 -38.64 -12.80 0.18
CA ARG A 491 -39.97 -13.19 -0.33
C ARG A 491 -40.26 -12.63 -1.71
N GLY A 492 -39.68 -11.47 -2.07
CA GLY A 492 -39.95 -10.77 -3.34
C GLY A 492 -39.09 -11.20 -4.53
N VAL A 493 -38.09 -12.07 -4.36
CA VAL A 493 -37.28 -12.59 -5.47
C VAL A 493 -37.82 -13.91 -6.03
N SER A 494 -37.39 -14.34 -7.22
CA SER A 494 -37.90 -15.55 -7.86
C SER A 494 -37.56 -16.83 -7.06
N SER A 495 -38.37 -17.88 -7.23
CA SER A 495 -38.19 -19.18 -6.55
C SER A 495 -36.79 -19.75 -6.72
N ASP A 496 -36.18 -19.62 -7.91
CA ASP A 496 -34.78 -20.02 -8.16
C ASP A 496 -33.77 -19.29 -7.26
N ILE A 497 -33.97 -17.98 -7.05
CA ILE A 497 -33.10 -17.16 -6.21
C ILE A 497 -33.33 -17.49 -4.74
N GLN A 498 -34.59 -17.71 -4.35
CA GLN A 498 -34.94 -18.17 -3.01
C GLN A 498 -34.24 -19.49 -2.69
N MET A 499 -34.25 -20.46 -3.61
CA MET A 499 -33.52 -21.73 -3.46
C MET A 499 -32.00 -21.55 -3.39
N ASP A 500 -31.39 -20.71 -4.23
CA ASP A 500 -29.94 -20.45 -4.19
C ASP A 500 -29.53 -19.75 -2.87
N VAL A 501 -30.42 -18.97 -2.24
CA VAL A 501 -30.18 -18.35 -0.92
C VAL A 501 -30.35 -19.35 0.22
N LEU A 502 -31.42 -20.16 0.19
CA LEU A 502 -31.72 -21.19 1.20
C LEU A 502 -30.65 -22.30 1.21
N SER A 503 -30.21 -22.75 0.03
CA SER A 503 -29.19 -23.80 -0.12
C SER A 503 -27.81 -23.40 0.41
N GLN A 504 -27.55 -22.10 0.60
CA GLN A 504 -26.31 -21.60 1.23
C GLN A 504 -26.32 -21.71 2.77
N GLY A 505 -27.39 -22.26 3.36
CA GLY A 505 -27.49 -22.62 4.78
C GLY A 505 -27.74 -21.44 5.73
N SER A 506 -27.84 -21.73 7.03
CA SER A 506 -28.18 -20.74 8.08
C SER A 506 -27.18 -19.57 8.17
N LEU A 507 -27.73 -18.35 8.30
CA LEU A 507 -27.04 -17.08 8.54
C LEU A 507 -26.89 -16.72 10.03
N ALA A 508 -27.41 -17.54 10.95
CA ALA A 508 -27.44 -17.26 12.39
C ALA A 508 -26.05 -17.04 13.02
N SER A 509 -24.98 -17.44 12.32
CA SER A 509 -23.60 -17.20 12.74
C SER A 509 -22.93 -15.96 12.15
N CYS A 510 -23.63 -15.23 11.27
CA CYS A 510 -23.16 -13.95 10.74
C CYS A 510 -23.35 -12.84 11.78
N ARG A 511 -22.42 -11.88 11.82
CA ARG A 511 -22.52 -10.70 12.71
C ARG A 511 -23.77 -9.86 12.44
N GLU A 512 -24.22 -9.84 11.18
CA GLU A 512 -25.42 -9.15 10.70
C GLU A 512 -26.16 -10.05 9.68
N PRO A 513 -27.08 -10.92 10.12
CA PRO A 513 -27.73 -11.90 9.25
C PRO A 513 -28.59 -11.26 8.15
N SER A 514 -29.25 -10.14 8.46
CA SER A 514 -30.04 -9.37 7.47
C SER A 514 -29.18 -8.85 6.31
N ALA A 515 -27.99 -8.29 6.59
CA ALA A 515 -27.06 -7.83 5.56
C ALA A 515 -26.47 -9.01 4.75
N GLY A 516 -26.19 -10.13 5.42
CA GLY A 516 -25.76 -11.37 4.78
C GLY A 516 -26.79 -11.91 3.78
N CYS A 517 -28.08 -11.92 4.15
CA CYS A 517 -29.17 -12.34 3.27
C CYS A 517 -29.26 -11.47 2.01
N ILE A 518 -29.25 -10.14 2.15
CA ILE A 518 -29.26 -9.21 1.00
C ILE A 518 -28.04 -9.43 0.08
N GLY A 519 -26.87 -9.68 0.67
CA GLY A 519 -25.66 -9.99 -0.11
C GLY A 519 -25.78 -11.29 -0.92
N ARG A 520 -26.42 -12.33 -0.35
CA ARG A 520 -26.69 -13.59 -1.06
C ARG A 520 -27.69 -13.40 -2.19
N ILE A 521 -28.76 -12.66 -1.96
CA ILE A 521 -29.77 -12.32 -2.97
C ILE A 521 -29.10 -11.60 -4.16
N ALA A 522 -28.29 -10.58 -3.91
CA ALA A 522 -27.58 -9.84 -4.97
C ALA A 522 -26.63 -10.74 -5.78
N LYS A 523 -25.93 -11.66 -5.11
CA LYS A 523 -25.01 -12.60 -5.78
C LYS A 523 -25.77 -13.62 -6.65
N ALA A 524 -26.89 -14.14 -6.16
CA ALA A 524 -27.76 -15.06 -6.89
C ALA A 524 -28.40 -14.37 -8.11
N GLN A 525 -28.85 -13.11 -7.95
CA GLN A 525 -29.35 -12.28 -9.07
C GLN A 525 -28.27 -12.05 -10.13
N ALA A 526 -27.04 -11.71 -9.72
CA ALA A 526 -25.94 -11.54 -10.66
C ALA A 526 -25.62 -12.84 -11.41
N LYS A 527 -25.63 -13.99 -10.72
CA LYS A 527 -25.42 -15.32 -11.34
C LYS A 527 -26.49 -15.62 -12.39
N ASN A 528 -27.76 -15.31 -12.11
CA ASN A 528 -28.86 -15.56 -13.04
C ASN A 528 -28.81 -14.61 -14.26
N GLN A 529 -28.36 -13.36 -14.07
CA GLN A 529 -28.21 -12.38 -15.14
C GLN A 529 -27.18 -12.78 -16.21
N TYR A 530 -26.20 -13.62 -15.87
CA TYR A 530 -25.19 -14.14 -16.82
C TYR A 530 -25.61 -15.42 -17.54
N HIS A 531 -26.63 -16.14 -17.05
CA HIS A 531 -27.11 -17.40 -17.67
C HIS A 531 -28.28 -17.20 -18.64
N GLY A 532 -28.87 -16.00 -18.71
CA GLY A 532 -30.04 -15.69 -19.55
C GLY A 532 -29.78 -15.39 -21.05
N SER A 533 -28.63 -15.73 -21.63
CA SER A 533 -28.40 -15.60 -23.09
C SER A 533 -28.34 -16.98 -23.78
N PRO A 534 -29.38 -17.39 -24.52
CA PRO A 534 -29.34 -18.65 -25.25
C PRO A 534 -28.48 -18.51 -26.53
N ALA A 535 -27.46 -19.36 -26.61
CA ALA A 535 -26.64 -19.56 -27.79
C ALA A 535 -27.47 -20.21 -28.91
N ALA A 536 -27.44 -19.60 -30.09
CA ALA A 536 -28.11 -20.09 -31.30
C ALA A 536 -27.46 -21.39 -31.81
N SER A 537 -28.21 -22.49 -31.73
CA SER A 537 -27.96 -23.75 -32.44
C SER A 537 -28.43 -23.64 -33.89
N ARG A 538 -27.51 -23.91 -34.83
CA ARG A 538 -27.81 -24.10 -36.26
C ARG A 538 -28.24 -25.55 -36.50
N HIS A 539 -29.40 -25.75 -37.12
CA HIS A 539 -29.66 -26.87 -38.04
C HIS A 539 -30.63 -26.42 -39.16
N PRO A 540 -30.64 -27.08 -40.33
CA PRO A 540 -31.10 -26.51 -41.61
C PRO A 540 -32.50 -26.98 -42.05
N ASN A 541 -32.95 -26.37 -43.16
CA ASN A 541 -34.10 -26.66 -44.04
C ASN A 541 -35.49 -26.11 -43.69
N GLY A 542 -36.12 -25.51 -44.71
CA GLY A 542 -37.56 -25.66 -44.97
C GLY A 542 -38.40 -24.38 -44.97
N GLU A 543 -38.69 -23.89 -46.18
CA GLU A 543 -40.00 -23.39 -46.63
C GLU A 543 -40.60 -22.06 -46.10
N SER A 544 -40.70 -21.10 -47.03
CA SER A 544 -41.90 -20.38 -47.45
C SER A 544 -42.90 -19.89 -46.37
N GLY A 545 -42.87 -18.60 -46.06
CA GLY A 545 -43.95 -17.95 -45.31
C GLY A 545 -43.84 -16.42 -45.30
N VAL A 546 -44.72 -15.77 -46.07
CA VAL A 546 -44.91 -14.32 -46.12
C VAL A 546 -45.38 -13.80 -44.75
N HIS A 547 -44.56 -13.01 -44.05
CA HIS A 547 -45.02 -12.17 -42.94
C HIS A 547 -44.21 -10.87 -42.80
N GLN A 548 -44.96 -9.81 -42.51
CA GLN A 548 -44.63 -8.39 -42.43
C GLN A 548 -43.42 -8.02 -41.53
N PRO A 549 -42.78 -6.86 -41.76
CA PRO A 549 -41.60 -6.45 -40.98
C PRO A 549 -42.01 -6.05 -39.56
N ARG A 550 -41.60 -6.87 -38.56
CA ARG A 550 -41.66 -6.49 -37.15
C ARG A 550 -40.67 -5.35 -36.89
N ARG A 551 -41.23 -4.21 -36.46
CA ARG A 551 -40.52 -3.02 -35.98
C ARG A 551 -39.49 -3.43 -34.91
N ARG A 552 -38.23 -3.01 -35.11
CA ARG A 552 -37.23 -2.96 -34.04
C ARG A 552 -37.77 -2.11 -32.91
N SER A 553 -37.88 -2.68 -31.71
CA SER A 553 -38.16 -1.96 -30.48
C SER A 553 -37.07 -0.91 -30.28
N LEU A 554 -37.46 0.37 -30.29
CA LEU A 554 -36.60 1.48 -29.91
C LEU A 554 -36.15 1.30 -28.44
N PRO A 555 -34.94 1.76 -28.07
CA PRO A 555 -34.48 1.72 -26.68
C PRO A 555 -35.49 2.41 -25.78
N SER A 556 -35.85 1.76 -24.68
CA SER A 556 -36.81 2.21 -23.68
C SER A 556 -36.56 3.68 -23.32
N GLN A 557 -37.60 4.52 -23.44
CA GLN A 557 -37.49 5.94 -23.12
C GLN A 557 -36.88 6.14 -21.72
N PRO A 558 -36.02 7.17 -21.54
CA PRO A 558 -35.48 7.50 -20.23
C PRO A 558 -36.64 7.77 -19.27
N TRP A 559 -36.81 6.88 -18.29
CA TRP A 559 -37.85 7.03 -17.27
C TRP A 559 -37.67 8.38 -16.56
N MET A 560 -38.74 9.18 -16.55
CA MET A 560 -38.89 10.44 -15.83
C MET A 560 -39.73 10.14 -14.57
N PRO A 561 -39.33 10.62 -13.39
CA PRO A 561 -40.11 10.41 -12.18
C PRO A 561 -41.48 11.09 -12.34
N SER A 562 -42.55 10.36 -12.03
CA SER A 562 -43.89 10.96 -11.95
C SER A 562 -44.03 11.77 -10.67
N GLU A 563 -44.98 12.71 -10.65
CA GLU A 563 -45.30 13.50 -9.45
C GLU A 563 -45.62 12.60 -8.25
N ALA A 564 -46.34 11.48 -8.47
CA ALA A 564 -46.61 10.48 -7.45
C ALA A 564 -45.34 9.87 -6.83
N GLN A 565 -44.26 9.71 -7.61
CA GLN A 565 -42.99 9.17 -7.11
C GLN A 565 -42.20 10.20 -6.31
N VAL A 566 -42.34 11.48 -6.66
CA VAL A 566 -41.78 12.57 -5.87
C VAL A 566 -42.53 12.68 -4.53
N GLU A 567 -43.85 12.62 -4.53
CA GLU A 567 -44.65 12.62 -3.29
C GLU A 567 -44.38 11.39 -2.42
N GLN A 568 -44.29 10.20 -3.01
CA GLN A 568 -43.92 9.00 -2.28
C GLN A 568 -42.52 9.13 -1.64
N PHE A 569 -41.56 9.75 -2.35
CA PHE A 569 -40.24 10.02 -1.77
C PHE A 569 -40.28 11.05 -0.64
N VAL A 570 -41.15 12.07 -0.74
CA VAL A 570 -41.36 13.08 0.31
C VAL A 570 -41.95 12.43 1.57
N GLU A 571 -42.98 11.60 1.40
CA GLU A 571 -43.66 10.87 2.48
C GLU A 571 -42.73 9.83 3.12
N ASP A 572 -42.06 9.00 2.30
CA ASP A 572 -41.16 7.95 2.78
C ASP A 572 -40.02 8.51 3.62
N ASN A 573 -39.57 9.74 3.37
CA ASN A 573 -38.42 10.33 4.06
C ASN A 573 -38.78 11.43 5.06
N GLU A 574 -40.08 11.62 5.34
CA GLU A 574 -40.59 12.63 6.28
C GLU A 574 -39.97 14.01 6.02
N LEU A 575 -39.92 14.43 4.76
CA LEU A 575 -39.36 15.73 4.39
C LEU A 575 -40.29 16.86 4.84
N ASN A 576 -39.73 17.94 5.38
CA ASN A 576 -40.51 19.14 5.69
C ASN A 576 -40.96 19.85 4.41
N GLU A 577 -42.00 20.69 4.52
CA GLU A 577 -42.61 21.35 3.35
C GLU A 577 -41.59 22.13 2.52
N ARG A 578 -40.62 22.78 3.17
CA ARG A 578 -39.56 23.53 2.48
C ARG A 578 -38.68 22.64 1.59
N ALA A 579 -38.29 21.46 2.07
CA ALA A 579 -37.50 20.52 1.30
C ALA A 579 -38.35 19.82 0.22
N ALA A 580 -39.62 19.55 0.51
CA ALA A 580 -40.58 19.00 -0.45
C ALA A 580 -40.81 19.98 -1.61
N ASP A 581 -41.10 21.25 -1.34
CA ASP A 581 -41.27 22.31 -2.35
C ASP A 581 -40.01 22.52 -3.18
N ALA A 582 -38.83 22.46 -2.54
CA ALA A 582 -37.56 22.51 -3.26
C ALA A 582 -37.36 21.33 -4.22
N LEU A 583 -37.85 20.13 -3.86
CA LEU A 583 -37.82 18.94 -4.73
C LEU A 583 -38.88 19.02 -5.85
N ARG A 584 -40.09 19.51 -5.56
CA ARG A 584 -41.18 19.69 -6.54
C ARG A 584 -40.85 20.74 -7.60
N SER A 585 -40.17 21.83 -7.21
CA SER A 585 -39.88 22.98 -8.08
C SER A 585 -38.69 22.80 -9.04
N ILE A 586 -37.87 21.76 -8.88
CA ILE A 586 -36.72 21.51 -9.76
C ILE A 586 -37.09 20.68 -11.01
N PRO A 587 -36.37 20.82 -12.14
CA PRO A 587 -36.63 20.04 -13.36
C PRO A 587 -36.61 18.51 -13.13
N ALA A 588 -37.45 17.77 -13.86
CA ALA A 588 -37.62 16.32 -13.71
C ALA A 588 -36.30 15.51 -13.83
N ILE A 589 -35.34 15.99 -14.61
CA ILE A 589 -34.00 15.39 -14.74
C ILE A 589 -33.24 15.45 -13.41
N ILE A 590 -33.36 16.57 -12.68
CA ILE A 590 -32.72 16.77 -11.39
C ILE A 590 -33.47 15.99 -10.31
N GLN A 591 -34.81 15.98 -10.36
CA GLN A 591 -35.63 15.14 -9.47
C GLN A 591 -35.18 13.68 -9.55
N LYS A 592 -35.04 13.15 -10.77
CA LYS A 592 -34.55 11.79 -11.02
C LYS A 592 -33.21 11.52 -10.32
N GLN A 593 -32.22 12.41 -10.48
CA GLN A 593 -30.91 12.25 -9.86
C GLN A 593 -30.96 12.27 -8.32
N VAL A 594 -31.93 12.98 -7.74
CA VAL A 594 -32.13 13.01 -6.29
C VAL A 594 -32.78 11.70 -5.81
N LEU A 595 -33.77 11.19 -6.54
CA LEU A 595 -34.46 9.92 -6.25
C LEU A 595 -33.53 8.70 -6.44
N GLU A 596 -32.69 8.69 -7.48
CA GLU A 596 -31.73 7.60 -7.76
C GLU A 596 -30.66 7.43 -6.66
N GLN A 597 -30.41 8.46 -5.85
CA GLN A 597 -29.52 8.37 -4.69
C GLN A 597 -30.14 7.61 -3.51
N GLY A 598 -31.37 7.08 -3.68
CA GLY A 598 -32.05 6.20 -2.73
C GLY A 598 -32.67 6.94 -1.54
N SER A 599 -33.26 6.18 -0.61
CA SER A 599 -33.89 6.74 0.58
C SER A 599 -32.91 7.53 1.46
N LEU A 600 -33.43 8.56 2.14
CA LEU A 600 -32.78 9.37 3.17
C LEU A 600 -33.06 8.86 4.59
N ARG A 601 -33.82 7.77 4.76
CA ARG A 601 -34.06 7.14 6.06
C ARG A 601 -32.73 6.75 6.72
N GLY A 602 -32.56 7.15 7.98
CA GLY A 602 -31.31 6.97 8.74
C GLY A 602 -30.34 8.15 8.67
N CYS A 603 -30.61 9.16 7.85
CA CYS A 603 -29.90 10.45 7.96
C CYS A 603 -30.40 11.19 9.22
N ARG A 604 -29.49 11.86 9.94
CA ARG A 604 -29.84 12.64 11.14
C ARG A 604 -30.88 13.73 10.88
N GLU A 605 -30.88 14.29 9.66
CA GLU A 605 -31.84 15.31 9.19
C GLU A 605 -32.16 15.06 7.70
N PRO A 606 -33.23 14.34 7.35
CA PRO A 606 -33.54 13.95 5.97
C PRO A 606 -33.84 15.17 5.08
N SER A 607 -34.51 16.20 5.60
CA SER A 607 -34.79 17.46 4.89
C SER A 607 -33.51 18.19 4.44
N ALA A 608 -32.51 18.30 5.32
CA ALA A 608 -31.22 18.90 4.98
C ALA A 608 -30.44 18.03 3.97
N GLY A 609 -30.52 16.71 4.12
CA GLY A 609 -29.97 15.75 3.17
C GLY A 609 -30.53 15.92 1.76
N CYS A 610 -31.85 16.06 1.63
CA CYS A 610 -32.53 16.28 0.35
C CYS A 610 -32.08 17.58 -0.33
N ILE A 611 -32.07 18.71 0.40
CA ILE A 611 -31.58 19.99 -0.13
C ILE A 611 -30.11 19.91 -0.55
N GLY A 612 -29.28 19.20 0.20
CA GLY A 612 -27.88 18.93 -0.17
C GLY A 612 -27.74 18.15 -1.48
N ARG A 613 -28.61 17.15 -1.71
CA ARG A 613 -28.64 16.38 -2.96
C ARG A 613 -29.13 17.21 -4.14
N ILE A 614 -30.16 18.04 -3.94
CA ILE A 614 -30.67 18.98 -4.96
C ILE A 614 -29.56 19.93 -5.41
N ALA A 615 -28.88 20.58 -4.47
CA ALA A 615 -27.77 21.50 -4.79
C ALA A 615 -26.60 20.80 -5.50
N LYS A 616 -26.34 19.52 -5.18
CA LYS A 616 -25.33 18.71 -5.88
C LYS A 616 -25.77 18.36 -7.31
N ALA A 617 -27.01 17.93 -7.49
CA ALA A 617 -27.57 17.58 -8.79
C ALA A 617 -27.64 18.79 -9.73
N GLN A 618 -28.05 19.96 -9.22
CA GLN A 618 -28.05 21.23 -9.97
C GLN A 618 -26.64 21.64 -10.44
N ARG A 619 -25.62 21.50 -9.59
CA ARG A 619 -24.24 21.77 -9.99
C ARG A 619 -23.75 20.80 -11.07
N SER A 620 -24.09 19.52 -10.95
CA SER A 620 -23.75 18.52 -11.97
C SER A 620 -24.46 18.78 -13.30
N ALA A 621 -25.73 19.21 -13.25
CA ALA A 621 -26.51 19.55 -14.44
C ALA A 621 -25.94 20.78 -15.16
N HIS A 622 -25.62 21.85 -14.43
CA HIS A 622 -24.97 23.04 -15.00
C HIS A 622 -23.61 22.73 -15.62
N VAL A 623 -22.79 21.91 -14.95
CA VAL A 623 -21.49 21.48 -15.50
C VAL A 623 -21.66 20.62 -16.74
N ALA A 624 -22.72 19.81 -16.84
CA ALA A 624 -23.00 19.01 -18.04
C ALA A 624 -23.49 19.87 -19.21
N GLU A 625 -24.28 20.91 -18.95
CA GLU A 625 -24.75 21.86 -19.96
C GLU A 625 -23.59 22.74 -20.48
N ASP A 626 -22.73 23.26 -19.59
CA ASP A 626 -21.55 24.04 -19.97
C ASP A 626 -20.44 23.19 -20.62
N ALA A 627 -20.31 21.91 -20.26
CA ALA A 627 -19.32 21.00 -20.85
C ALA A 627 -19.67 20.56 -22.29
N LEU A 628 -20.90 20.77 -22.75
CA LEU A 628 -21.34 20.48 -24.12
C LEU A 628 -21.05 21.62 -25.09
N GLN A 629 -20.78 22.83 -24.60
CA GLN A 629 -20.43 23.96 -25.45
C GLN A 629 -18.91 23.97 -25.67
N ALA A 630 -18.49 23.44 -26.82
CA ALA A 630 -17.09 23.46 -27.21
C ALA A 630 -16.58 24.91 -27.25
N PRO A 631 -15.41 25.21 -26.62
CA PRO A 631 -14.85 26.54 -26.68
C PRO A 631 -14.59 26.94 -28.13
N SER A 632 -14.91 28.18 -28.47
CA SER A 632 -14.70 28.67 -29.83
C SER A 632 -13.20 28.75 -30.15
N ALA A 633 -12.85 28.69 -31.43
CA ALA A 633 -11.46 28.86 -31.85
C ALA A 633 -10.89 30.23 -31.42
N ASP A 634 -11.74 31.25 -31.34
CA ASP A 634 -11.38 32.59 -30.90
C ASP A 634 -11.06 32.62 -29.39
N GLU A 635 -11.82 31.89 -28.57
CA GLU A 635 -11.54 31.75 -27.13
C GLU A 635 -10.19 31.05 -26.88
N LEU A 636 -9.89 30.00 -27.63
CA LEU A 636 -8.62 29.27 -27.54
C LEU A 636 -7.44 30.12 -28.03
N SER A 637 -7.62 30.90 -29.10
CA SER A 637 -6.63 31.85 -29.59
C SER A 637 -6.35 32.94 -28.57
N ALA A 638 -7.40 33.56 -28.02
CA ALA A 638 -7.28 34.59 -27.00
C ALA A 638 -6.56 34.07 -25.74
N PHE A 639 -6.87 32.85 -25.31
CA PHE A 639 -6.19 32.22 -24.18
C PHE A 639 -4.70 31.94 -24.47
N ALA A 640 -4.37 31.44 -25.67
CA ALA A 640 -2.98 31.19 -26.07
C ALA A 640 -2.17 32.48 -26.15
N GLU A 641 -2.75 33.54 -26.71
CA GLU A 641 -2.13 34.87 -26.81
C GLU A 641 -1.94 35.52 -25.43
N GLN A 642 -2.99 35.55 -24.59
CA GLN A 642 -2.95 36.16 -23.25
C GLN A 642 -1.88 35.55 -22.33
N ASN A 643 -1.54 34.28 -22.56
CA ASN A 643 -0.59 33.52 -21.76
C ASN A 643 0.75 33.29 -22.45
N SER A 644 0.96 33.82 -23.65
CA SER A 644 2.18 33.63 -24.45
C SER A 644 2.56 32.15 -24.60
N ILE A 645 1.56 31.30 -24.87
CA ILE A 645 1.73 29.86 -25.05
C ILE A 645 2.37 29.63 -26.43
N GLY A 646 3.52 28.96 -26.48
CA GLY A 646 4.20 28.68 -27.75
C GLY A 646 3.42 27.72 -28.65
N ASP A 647 3.62 27.83 -29.97
CA ASP A 647 2.86 27.15 -31.03
C ASP A 647 2.63 25.65 -30.77
N ARG A 648 3.64 24.94 -30.24
CA ARG A 648 3.53 23.50 -29.93
C ARG A 648 2.48 23.19 -28.88
N ALA A 649 2.45 23.95 -27.78
CA ALA A 649 1.48 23.73 -26.70
C ALA A 649 0.07 24.20 -27.14
N THR A 650 0.02 25.23 -27.98
CA THR A 650 -1.20 25.72 -28.62
C THR A 650 -1.80 24.66 -29.55
N SER A 651 -1.01 24.02 -30.43
CA SER A 651 -1.50 22.90 -31.27
C SER A 651 -2.03 21.73 -30.44
N VAL A 652 -1.34 21.36 -29.35
CA VAL A 652 -1.80 20.28 -28.44
C VAL A 652 -3.11 20.66 -27.73
N LEU A 653 -3.32 21.94 -27.44
CA LEU A 653 -4.60 22.44 -26.91
C LEU A 653 -5.72 22.34 -27.96
N TYR A 654 -5.45 22.73 -29.21
CA TYR A 654 -6.42 22.62 -30.32
C TYR A 654 -6.80 21.18 -30.67
N GLU A 655 -5.87 20.23 -30.54
CA GLU A 655 -6.11 18.81 -30.81
C GLU A 655 -6.80 18.08 -29.65
N ALA A 656 -6.86 18.68 -28.46
CA ALA A 656 -7.48 18.06 -27.30
C ALA A 656 -9.03 18.00 -27.42
N PRO A 657 -9.71 17.01 -26.82
CA PRO A 657 -11.18 16.97 -26.81
C PRO A 657 -11.79 18.25 -26.21
N ALA A 658 -12.97 18.68 -26.69
CA ALA A 658 -13.63 19.92 -26.25
C ALA A 658 -13.79 20.02 -24.72
N ALA A 659 -14.13 18.92 -24.05
CA ALA A 659 -14.20 18.86 -22.58
C ALA A 659 -12.84 19.12 -21.89
N VAL A 660 -11.74 18.69 -22.51
CA VAL A 660 -10.37 18.97 -22.02
C VAL A 660 -10.01 20.43 -22.27
N GLN A 661 -10.32 20.95 -23.45
CA GLN A 661 -10.08 22.36 -23.80
C GLN A 661 -10.78 23.29 -22.80
N ARG A 662 -12.07 23.03 -22.52
CA ARG A 662 -12.84 23.82 -21.55
C ARG A 662 -12.27 23.70 -20.13
N ALA A 663 -11.94 22.48 -19.69
CA ALA A 663 -11.30 22.27 -18.39
C ALA A 663 -9.93 22.96 -18.23
N VAL A 664 -9.22 23.23 -19.32
CA VAL A 664 -7.96 24.00 -19.30
C VAL A 664 -8.23 25.50 -19.20
N LEU A 665 -9.24 26.00 -19.93
CA LEU A 665 -9.70 27.40 -19.86
C LEU A 665 -10.26 27.75 -18.47
N ASP A 666 -11.07 26.87 -17.89
CA ASP A 666 -11.70 27.06 -16.57
C ASP A 666 -10.68 27.13 -15.42
N GLN A 667 -9.46 26.63 -15.63
CA GLN A 667 -8.35 26.76 -14.66
C GLN A 667 -7.71 28.16 -14.68
N GLY A 668 -8.22 29.07 -15.52
CA GLY A 668 -7.83 30.48 -15.55
C GLY A 668 -6.47 30.74 -16.18
N SER A 669 -5.98 31.97 -16.05
CA SER A 669 -4.70 32.41 -16.62
C SER A 669 -3.50 31.56 -16.15
N LEU A 670 -2.51 31.40 -17.03
CA LEU A 670 -1.19 30.82 -16.80
C LEU A 670 -0.12 31.89 -16.54
N GLN A 671 -0.48 33.18 -16.48
CA GLN A 671 0.44 34.25 -16.15
C GLN A 671 1.13 34.01 -14.79
N GLY A 672 2.44 34.22 -14.74
CA GLY A 672 3.29 33.92 -13.57
C GLY A 672 3.86 32.49 -13.55
N CYS A 673 3.46 31.61 -14.47
CA CYS A 673 4.15 30.34 -14.68
C CYS A 673 5.50 30.60 -15.37
N ARG A 674 6.58 29.95 -14.89
CA ARG A 674 7.93 30.08 -15.45
C ARG A 674 8.03 29.60 -16.91
N ASP A 675 7.16 28.69 -17.30
CA ASP A 675 6.96 28.20 -18.67
C ASP A 675 5.46 27.95 -18.90
N PRO A 676 4.74 28.90 -19.55
CA PRO A 676 3.31 28.76 -19.83
C PRO A 676 2.99 27.59 -20.75
N GLY A 677 3.89 27.23 -21.67
CA GLY A 677 3.70 26.10 -22.58
C GLY A 677 3.71 24.76 -21.84
N ALA A 678 4.70 24.55 -20.97
CA ALA A 678 4.74 23.37 -20.11
C ALA A 678 3.56 23.32 -19.12
N GLY A 679 3.16 24.48 -18.58
CA GLY A 679 1.98 24.61 -17.72
C GLY A 679 0.69 24.19 -18.43
N CYS A 680 0.46 24.67 -19.65
CA CYS A 680 -0.69 24.30 -20.48
C CYS A 680 -0.74 22.79 -20.76
N VAL A 681 0.37 22.20 -21.20
CA VAL A 681 0.45 20.74 -21.46
C VAL A 681 0.23 19.91 -20.19
N GLY A 682 0.70 20.39 -19.04
CA GLY A 682 0.43 19.79 -17.73
C GLY A 682 -1.06 19.80 -17.38
N ARG A 683 -1.75 20.92 -17.62
CA ARG A 683 -3.21 21.04 -17.40
C ARG A 683 -4.00 20.13 -18.33
N ILE A 684 -3.61 20.04 -19.61
CA ILE A 684 -4.22 19.13 -20.60
C ILE A 684 -4.12 17.67 -20.13
N ARG A 685 -2.93 17.23 -19.68
CA ARG A 685 -2.74 15.86 -19.19
C ARG A 685 -3.61 15.57 -17.96
N LYS A 686 -3.64 16.50 -16.99
CA LYS A 686 -4.46 16.37 -15.77
C LYS A 686 -5.96 16.30 -16.09
N ALA A 687 -6.44 17.10 -17.04
CA ALA A 687 -7.83 17.07 -17.49
C ALA A 687 -8.18 15.77 -18.24
N GLN A 688 -7.26 15.25 -19.07
CA GLN A 688 -7.42 13.95 -19.72
C GLN A 688 -7.44 12.77 -18.73
N GLU A 689 -6.58 12.80 -17.70
CA GLU A 689 -6.58 11.81 -16.62
C GLU A 689 -7.88 11.87 -15.81
N ALA A 690 -8.39 13.07 -15.52
CA ALA A 690 -9.67 13.26 -14.86
C ALA A 690 -10.82 12.64 -15.67
N LEU A 691 -10.88 12.85 -16.99
CA LEU A 691 -11.88 12.22 -17.86
C LEU A 691 -11.76 10.68 -17.91
N ARG A 692 -10.54 10.14 -17.95
CA ARG A 692 -10.32 8.68 -17.91
C ARG A 692 -10.74 8.07 -16.59
N SER A 693 -10.45 8.75 -15.47
CA SER A 693 -10.78 8.27 -14.12
C SER A 693 -12.27 8.41 -13.79
N GLY A 694 -12.95 9.43 -14.34
CA GLY A 694 -14.39 9.67 -14.17
C GLY A 694 -15.29 8.60 -14.79
N SER A 695 -14.79 7.83 -15.77
CA SER A 695 -15.58 6.78 -16.43
C SER A 695 -15.63 5.44 -15.67
N GLN A 696 -14.86 5.26 -14.58
CA GLN A 696 -14.78 3.95 -13.91
C GLN A 696 -15.02 3.95 -12.39
N HIS A 697 -15.00 5.09 -11.67
CA HIS A 697 -15.22 5.08 -10.20
C HIS A 697 -16.08 6.26 -9.71
N ALA A 698 -17.40 6.15 -9.85
CA ALA A 698 -18.36 6.89 -9.04
C ALA A 698 -18.71 6.07 -7.78
N GLY A 699 -17.79 6.02 -6.81
CA GLY A 699 -18.04 5.34 -5.54
C GLY A 699 -16.82 5.24 -4.64
N VAL A 700 -16.79 6.06 -3.59
CA VAL A 700 -15.93 5.96 -2.40
C VAL A 700 -14.45 6.37 -2.58
N SER A 701 -14.17 7.65 -2.32
CA SER A 701 -12.92 8.02 -1.62
C SER A 701 -13.07 9.38 -0.92
N HIS A 702 -13.24 9.37 0.40
CA HIS A 702 -13.54 10.55 1.22
C HIS A 702 -12.38 11.03 2.12
N LYS A 703 -11.13 10.63 1.85
CA LYS A 703 -10.01 10.95 2.77
C LYS A 703 -8.84 11.78 2.24
N ARG A 704 -8.89 12.29 1.00
CA ARG A 704 -7.75 13.06 0.44
C ARG A 704 -8.05 14.46 -0.09
N ARG A 705 -9.19 15.05 0.28
CA ARG A 705 -9.67 16.35 -0.24
C ARG A 705 -9.82 17.45 0.83
N ARG A 706 -9.05 17.41 1.92
CA ARG A 706 -9.10 18.43 2.99
C ARG A 706 -7.83 19.30 3.11
N GLN A 707 -6.79 19.04 2.30
CA GLN A 707 -5.50 19.74 2.43
C GLN A 707 -5.13 20.68 1.27
N GLU A 708 -5.94 20.75 0.20
CA GLU A 708 -5.57 21.49 -1.03
C GLU A 708 -6.56 22.62 -1.39
N GLN A 709 -7.41 23.05 -0.46
CA GLN A 709 -8.49 24.01 -0.71
C GLN A 709 -8.28 25.40 -0.07
N VAL A 710 -7.03 25.86 0.09
CA VAL A 710 -6.72 27.24 0.57
C VAL A 710 -5.87 28.06 -0.42
N ARG A 711 -5.55 27.55 -1.62
CA ARG A 711 -4.74 28.31 -2.58
C ARG A 711 -5.22 28.17 -4.01
N SER A 712 -6.20 28.98 -4.40
CA SER A 712 -6.28 29.72 -5.69
C SER A 712 -7.73 30.07 -6.03
N GLY A 713 -7.98 31.34 -6.38
CA GLY A 713 -9.18 31.79 -7.08
C GLY A 713 -9.99 32.88 -6.36
N GLY A 714 -9.68 34.15 -6.62
CA GLY A 714 -10.70 35.22 -6.62
C GLY A 714 -11.55 35.11 -7.90
N PRO A 715 -12.73 35.74 -7.95
CA PRO A 715 -12.79 37.07 -8.53
C PRO A 715 -13.74 38.05 -7.82
N ASP A 716 -13.66 39.31 -8.26
CA ASP A 716 -14.33 40.52 -7.78
C ASP A 716 -15.81 40.41 -7.44
N PHE A 717 -16.17 40.80 -6.21
CA PHE A 717 -17.45 41.43 -5.88
C PHE A 717 -17.25 42.42 -4.73
N HIS A 718 -17.59 43.67 -4.97
CA HIS A 718 -17.58 44.74 -3.98
C HIS A 718 -18.60 44.49 -2.86
N GLN A 719 -18.16 44.81 -1.64
CA GLN A 719 -18.92 45.20 -0.44
C GLN A 719 -19.70 44.12 0.34
N ASN A 720 -19.20 43.94 1.57
CA ASN A 720 -19.89 43.60 2.82
C ASN A 720 -20.10 42.11 3.19
N GLY A 721 -19.35 41.66 4.21
CA GLY A 721 -19.56 40.35 4.86
C GLY A 721 -18.34 39.81 5.62
N GLY A 722 -17.78 40.57 6.56
CA GLY A 722 -16.69 40.08 7.40
C GLY A 722 -17.12 38.91 8.27
N ARG A 723 -16.33 37.83 8.31
CA ARG A 723 -16.32 36.94 9.49
C ARG A 723 -15.85 37.79 10.65
N GLY A 724 -16.80 38.25 11.46
CA GLY A 724 -16.55 39.12 12.60
C GLY A 724 -15.57 38.46 13.54
N TRP A 725 -14.52 39.19 13.90
CA TRP A 725 -13.72 38.89 15.08
C TRP A 725 -14.68 38.76 16.26
N VAL A 726 -14.67 37.62 16.95
CA VAL A 726 -15.60 37.37 18.06
C VAL A 726 -15.27 38.27 19.26
N ASP A 727 -14.01 38.75 19.37
CA ASP A 727 -13.57 39.69 20.41
C ASP A 727 -12.67 40.83 19.84
N PRO A 728 -13.09 42.11 19.91
CA PRO A 728 -12.28 43.28 19.55
C PRO A 728 -10.98 43.42 20.37
N LYS A 729 -10.94 42.92 21.61
CA LYS A 729 -9.76 42.97 22.46
C LYS A 729 -8.68 42.01 21.95
N LEU A 730 -9.06 40.80 21.58
CA LEU A 730 -8.14 39.82 21.00
C LEU A 730 -7.54 40.33 19.70
N ARG A 731 -8.35 40.93 18.83
CA ARG A 731 -7.85 41.58 17.60
C ARG A 731 -6.78 42.62 17.90
N SER A 732 -7.04 43.49 18.87
CA SER A 732 -6.10 44.54 19.26
C SER A 732 -4.81 43.95 19.84
N ALA A 733 -4.91 42.87 20.62
CA ALA A 733 -3.77 42.15 21.16
C ALA A 733 -2.91 41.48 20.06
N VAL A 734 -3.55 40.87 19.06
CA VAL A 734 -2.85 40.28 17.89
C VAL A 734 -2.12 41.35 17.08
N GLU A 735 -2.75 42.50 16.79
CA GLU A 735 -2.09 43.58 16.05
C GLU A 735 -0.94 44.23 16.83
N ASN A 736 -1.10 44.37 18.15
CA ASN A 736 -0.01 44.84 19.01
C ASN A 736 1.17 43.86 19.01
N PHE A 737 0.90 42.56 19.10
CA PHE A 737 1.91 41.52 19.03
C PHE A 737 2.64 41.48 17.68
N VAL A 738 1.91 41.62 16.57
CA VAL A 738 2.49 41.71 15.22
C VAL A 738 3.43 42.92 15.09
N ARG A 739 3.03 44.07 15.66
CA ARG A 739 3.83 45.31 15.62
C ARG A 739 5.03 45.24 16.56
N GLU A 740 4.86 44.72 17.78
CA GLU A 740 5.91 44.64 18.80
C GLU A 740 7.06 43.73 18.36
N PHE A 741 6.77 42.64 17.64
CA PHE A 741 7.77 41.66 17.20
C PHE A 741 8.13 41.74 15.72
N GLU A 742 7.69 42.81 15.02
CA GLU A 742 7.95 43.06 13.60
C GLU A 742 7.74 41.81 12.72
N LEU A 743 6.62 41.11 12.93
CA LEU A 743 6.35 39.86 12.21
C LEU A 743 6.20 40.12 10.72
N SER A 744 6.81 39.27 9.90
CA SER A 744 6.61 39.29 8.45
C SER A 744 5.14 39.19 8.11
N GLU A 745 4.73 39.84 7.02
CA GLU A 745 3.32 39.89 6.59
C GLU A 745 2.70 38.50 6.46
N ARG A 746 3.50 37.51 6.04
CA ARG A 746 3.08 36.12 5.98
C ARG A 746 2.75 35.55 7.36
N ALA A 747 3.64 35.70 8.34
CA ALA A 747 3.41 35.19 9.69
C ALA A 747 2.24 35.93 10.39
N ALA A 748 2.14 37.24 10.17
CA ALA A 748 1.02 38.05 10.67
C ALA A 748 -0.32 37.61 10.07
N ASN A 749 -0.39 37.40 8.76
CA ASN A 749 -1.62 36.94 8.09
C ASN A 749 -1.99 35.52 8.49
N THR A 750 -1.02 34.64 8.71
CA THR A 750 -1.30 33.31 9.27
C THR A 750 -1.89 33.43 10.66
N LEU A 751 -1.27 34.18 11.58
CA LEU A 751 -1.79 34.37 12.94
C LEU A 751 -3.22 34.96 12.94
N ARG A 752 -3.51 35.94 12.09
CA ARG A 752 -4.86 36.55 11.96
C ARG A 752 -5.93 35.58 11.45
N GLN A 753 -5.54 34.56 10.67
CA GLN A 753 -6.47 33.59 10.08
C GLN A 753 -6.72 32.38 11.00
N GLU A 754 -5.92 32.23 12.07
CA GLU A 754 -6.11 31.14 13.02
C GLU A 754 -7.34 31.34 13.92
N PRO A 755 -7.92 30.26 14.48
CA PRO A 755 -9.00 30.35 15.47
C PRO A 755 -8.62 31.19 16.71
N PRO A 756 -9.58 31.87 17.38
CA PRO A 756 -9.32 32.68 18.58
C PRO A 756 -8.52 31.94 19.66
N GLU A 757 -8.78 30.65 19.85
CA GLU A 757 -8.12 29.82 20.85
C GLU A 757 -6.64 29.60 20.54
N VAL A 758 -6.31 29.48 19.25
CA VAL A 758 -4.92 29.36 18.76
C VAL A 758 -4.21 30.71 18.84
N GLN A 759 -4.89 31.80 18.51
CA GLN A 759 -4.36 33.17 18.65
C GLN A 759 -4.00 33.47 20.11
N GLU A 760 -4.90 33.16 21.05
CA GLU A 760 -4.67 33.33 22.48
C GLU A 760 -3.52 32.47 23.00
N ALA A 761 -3.40 31.22 22.54
CA ALA A 761 -2.30 30.34 22.91
C ALA A 761 -0.94 30.89 22.46
N VAL A 762 -0.88 31.47 21.25
CA VAL A 762 0.33 32.12 20.73
C VAL A 762 0.70 33.36 21.56
N LEU A 763 -0.28 34.19 21.91
CA LEU A 763 -0.09 35.37 22.75
C LEU A 763 0.32 35.00 24.19
N ARG A 764 -0.21 33.90 24.73
CA ARG A 764 0.14 33.37 26.06
C ARG A 764 1.58 32.84 26.13
N GLY A 765 2.19 32.52 24.98
CA GLY A 765 3.58 32.09 24.89
C GLY A 765 4.61 33.13 25.36
N GLY A 766 4.17 34.35 25.70
CA GLY A 766 5.02 35.39 26.28
C GLY A 766 5.89 36.12 25.26
N ASN A 767 6.81 36.95 25.74
CA ASN A 767 7.67 37.78 24.91
C ASN A 767 8.60 36.92 24.01
N MET A 768 8.84 37.33 22.76
CA MET A 768 9.75 36.67 21.80
C MET A 768 11.12 37.37 21.67
N ASN A 769 11.41 38.33 22.54
CA ASN A 769 12.70 39.02 22.58
C ASN A 769 13.84 38.01 22.79
N GLY A 770 14.80 38.00 21.86
CA GLY A 770 15.92 37.05 21.83
C GLY A 770 15.77 35.91 20.83
N ALA A 771 14.60 35.76 20.17
CA ALA A 771 14.49 34.88 19.03
C ALA A 771 15.28 35.45 17.83
N ARG A 772 16.13 34.61 17.21
CA ARG A 772 16.92 34.99 16.01
C ARG A 772 16.02 35.38 14.82
N ASP A 773 14.81 34.84 14.78
CA ASP A 773 13.74 35.16 13.82
C ASP A 773 12.37 35.04 14.54
N THR A 774 11.76 36.19 14.80
CA THR A 774 10.46 36.30 15.47
C THR A 774 9.32 35.71 14.63
N SER A 775 9.39 35.79 13.30
CA SER A 775 8.41 35.21 12.38
C SER A 775 8.47 33.68 12.41
N ALA A 776 9.66 33.09 12.38
CA ALA A 776 9.84 31.65 12.50
C ALA A 776 9.40 31.14 13.88
N CYS A 777 9.70 31.89 14.95
CA CYS A 777 9.26 31.59 16.32
C CYS A 777 7.73 31.60 16.44
N CYS A 778 7.06 32.63 15.90
CA CYS A 778 5.61 32.74 15.85
C CYS A 778 4.97 31.55 15.09
N MET A 779 5.51 31.19 13.92
CA MET A 779 5.06 30.00 13.16
C MET A 779 5.32 28.68 13.90
N GLY A 780 6.36 28.61 14.74
CA GLY A 780 6.59 27.51 15.66
C GLY A 780 5.50 27.42 16.75
N ARG A 781 5.13 28.56 17.34
CA ARG A 781 4.07 28.64 18.36
C ARG A 781 2.68 28.29 17.81
N ILE A 782 2.35 28.76 16.61
CA ILE A 782 1.09 28.39 15.93
C ILE A 782 1.00 26.86 15.77
N ARG A 783 2.07 26.23 15.26
CA ARG A 783 2.12 24.76 15.11
C ARG A 783 1.99 24.02 16.45
N LYS A 784 2.63 24.54 17.50
CA LYS A 784 2.54 23.96 18.85
C LYS A 784 1.11 24.06 19.41
N ALA A 785 0.47 25.21 19.24
CA ALA A 785 -0.92 25.43 19.67
C ALA A 785 -1.87 24.44 18.97
N HIS A 786 -1.74 24.22 17.66
CA HIS A 786 -2.54 23.19 16.97
C HIS A 786 -2.30 21.77 17.50
N GLN A 787 -1.04 21.42 17.81
CA GLN A 787 -0.73 20.10 18.37
C GLN A 787 -1.35 19.89 19.75
N GLU A 788 -1.41 20.93 20.58
CA GLU A 788 -2.05 20.89 21.89
C GLU A 788 -3.57 20.71 21.76
N PHE A 789 -4.23 21.42 20.83
CA PHE A 789 -5.66 21.22 20.55
C PHE A 789 -5.98 19.84 19.97
N ASP A 790 -5.18 19.36 19.02
CA ASP A 790 -5.34 18.02 18.44
C ASP A 790 -5.09 16.91 19.48
N ALA A 791 -4.25 17.16 20.49
CA ALA A 791 -3.98 16.23 21.58
C ALA A 791 -5.11 16.20 22.62
N GLU A 792 -5.72 17.35 22.92
CA GLU A 792 -6.91 17.44 23.79
C GLU A 792 -8.14 16.79 23.15
N GLU A 793 -8.34 16.94 21.84
CA GLU A 793 -9.47 16.34 21.11
C GLU A 793 -9.36 14.79 21.02
N ARG A 794 -8.15 14.24 21.18
CA ARG A 794 -7.88 12.79 21.12
C ARG A 794 -8.01 12.05 22.45
N GLN A 795 -8.31 12.72 23.57
CA GLN A 795 -8.57 12.04 24.84
C GLN A 795 -10.04 11.59 24.95
N PRO A 796 -10.34 10.28 25.07
CA PRO A 796 -11.71 9.83 25.29
C PRO A 796 -12.21 10.26 26.67
N ALA A 797 -13.40 10.86 26.70
CA ALA A 797 -14.08 11.42 27.85
C ALA A 797 -14.03 10.53 29.11
N LYS A 798 -13.10 10.81 30.02
CA LYS A 798 -13.22 10.43 31.42
C LYS A 798 -13.81 11.60 32.19
N ARG A 799 -15.13 11.48 32.44
CA ARG A 799 -15.88 12.10 33.55
C ARG A 799 -15.70 13.61 33.74
N ARG A 800 -16.41 14.40 32.94
CA ARG A 800 -16.95 15.68 33.42
C ARG A 800 -18.19 15.38 34.26
N ARG A 801 -18.02 15.28 35.59
CA ARG A 801 -19.14 15.43 36.53
C ARG A 801 -19.44 16.93 36.61
N HIS A 802 -20.57 17.33 36.04
CA HIS A 802 -21.21 18.60 36.36
C HIS A 802 -21.69 18.53 37.81
N SER A 803 -21.12 19.36 38.69
CA SER A 803 -21.73 19.73 39.97
C SER A 803 -22.52 21.01 39.75
N SER A 804 -23.82 20.86 39.58
CA SER A 804 -24.81 21.92 39.71
C SER A 804 -24.98 22.29 41.19
N GLY A 805 -24.71 23.54 41.55
CA GLY A 805 -25.02 24.14 42.86
C GLY A 805 -24.82 25.66 42.80
N PRO A 806 -25.79 26.47 43.26
CA PRO A 806 -25.94 27.87 42.84
C PRO A 806 -25.05 28.83 43.62
N PHE A 807 -24.64 29.89 42.94
CA PHE A 807 -23.86 31.01 43.47
C PHE A 807 -24.82 32.07 44.00
N SER A 808 -24.69 32.45 45.28
CA SER A 808 -25.28 33.67 45.83
C SER A 808 -24.26 34.40 46.69
N GLN A 809 -24.01 35.64 46.29
CA GLN A 809 -23.67 36.83 47.07
C GLN A 809 -22.43 36.89 47.97
N ASP A 810 -21.61 37.89 47.59
CA ASP A 810 -21.00 38.91 48.43
C ASP A 810 -19.76 38.64 49.28
N PHE A 811 -18.98 39.72 49.34
CA PHE A 811 -18.03 40.18 50.35
C PHE A 811 -16.52 40.16 50.05
N THR A 812 -16.05 41.42 50.10
CA THR A 812 -14.76 42.07 50.18
C THR A 812 -13.78 41.59 51.26
N GLU A 813 -12.50 41.86 50.98
CA GLU A 813 -11.44 42.35 51.90
C GLU A 813 -10.86 41.47 53.03
N ALA A 814 -9.56 41.75 53.23
CA ALA A 814 -8.81 41.76 54.50
C ALA A 814 -8.06 40.50 54.98
N SER A 815 -6.74 40.56 54.78
CA SER A 815 -5.69 40.53 55.82
C SER A 815 -5.47 39.31 56.74
N GLY A 816 -4.19 38.99 57.00
CA GLY A 816 -3.76 38.29 58.22
C GLY A 816 -2.78 37.13 57.97
N ARG A 817 -1.49 37.37 57.75
CA ARG A 817 -0.41 37.44 58.76
C ARG A 817 -0.25 36.19 59.67
N ARG A 818 0.99 35.66 59.63
CA ARG A 818 1.83 35.05 60.70
C ARG A 818 2.16 33.56 60.53
N GLN A 819 3.45 33.24 60.35
CA GLN A 819 4.41 32.70 61.34
C GLN A 819 4.07 31.23 61.72
N ARG A 820 4.96 30.26 61.83
CA ARG A 820 6.40 30.15 62.18
C ARG A 820 6.75 28.67 61.91
N ALA A 821 7.93 28.36 61.36
CA ALA A 821 9.07 27.75 62.07
C ALA A 821 9.02 26.23 62.33
N GLY A 822 10.19 25.59 62.12
CA GLY A 822 10.55 24.24 62.56
C GLY A 822 10.36 23.20 61.44
N GLY A 823 11.35 22.48 60.94
CA GLY A 823 12.64 22.09 61.53
C GLY A 823 12.70 20.57 61.62
N TRP A 824 13.84 20.00 61.19
CA TRP A 824 14.31 18.62 61.36
C TRP A 824 13.85 17.52 60.37
N SER A 825 14.66 17.34 59.32
CA SER A 825 15.71 16.30 59.16
C SER A 825 15.49 14.83 59.62
N PRO A 826 16.22 13.88 58.98
CA PRO A 826 15.78 12.50 58.72
C PRO A 826 16.57 11.43 59.49
N SER A 827 16.09 10.17 59.52
CA SER A 827 16.88 8.96 59.19
C SER A 827 16.19 7.62 59.53
N ARG A 828 16.27 6.70 58.54
CA ARG A 828 16.53 5.24 58.57
C ARG A 828 16.07 4.38 59.77
N ARG A 829 15.40 3.25 59.44
CA ARG A 829 15.88 1.84 59.56
C ARG A 829 14.68 0.87 59.63
N ARG A 830 14.50 0.03 58.62
CA ARG A 830 14.76 -1.42 58.62
C ARG A 830 14.39 -1.99 57.26
#